data_AF-A0A3R9KDM5-F1
#
_entry.id   AF-A0A3R9KDM5-F1
#
_cell.length_a   1.000
_cell.length_b   1.000
_cell.length_c   1.000
_cell.angle_alpha   90.00
_cell.angle_beta   90.00
_cell.angle_gamma   90.00
#
_symmetry.space_group_name_H-M   'P 1'
#
loop_
_entity.id
_entity.type
_entity.pdbx_description
1 polymer ?
#
loop_
_entity_poly.entity_id
_entity_poly.type
_entity_poly.pdbx_seq_one_letter_code
_entity_poly.pdbx_strand_id
1 'polypeptide(L)'
;MDEQKYNWYLSKVKLDKLVDLSAEETDRSSCEALAEKARIIYEQYPESEDIALRYAWILVNLSTKQTVLKERMTTAKKLEKLQQQFQDSHDIAEAFARILFNLSVEQVNVEELGKTVNSVKQIFEQFNQSEEIALRYAVILVNLSIKQIGLKEIEATVKKLEKLLQKFPESHDIAEAFARILANLSDKQPELKERAATAENLQVLQQQFPESHDIAEMYAMTLFNLSTKQTELNELVTTAKKLKGLHKHERFQESEEIAFIYAMFLASLFEHQTELSERLQTIETIKTLYDKFSEFMIQNFDDLFFSNDNVCDSEEYKLFNFILREGLLNNTKYAILQTWAKRYKEDSNELKNLLSIYQYVQKIKYQLGLKNEDKNKNLKFGHYTKGSVLQSLLDQKEESSFSIVGKTRLNNANYMNDPEEGIIIEKILGLDRRDALEPSSWFLMSFTNKTDDLAMWSQYGDDAKGVCLVLREDDFSRFSSFNDVSWRREKNFLEFSDKMYLLKSELNIGFEKSIFRSESENSVDTVNDEGTELNSVEKDSDSKGNRDYLYRIAYVKNIGEDIELEQTELFGKSEIEELEKLLNSLKEKLDIGSKITEENYQNAIAECIEEIRYLFKSVDYKYENELRILRYANLDPSNKEIKIDKTSGVGKLYVERKNSIQIGEVIFGPKFPNPEYVTPLLKLLDKEIKYKKSTIKFR
;
A
#
# COMPACT_ATOMS: atom_id res chain seq x y z
N MET A 1 -28.66 -18.57 47.38
CA MET A 1 -27.34 -18.13 46.88
C MET A 1 -27.03 -16.83 47.61
N ASP A 2 -25.85 -16.70 48.19
CA ASP A 2 -25.41 -15.46 48.83
C ASP A 2 -25.39 -14.32 47.79
N GLU A 3 -25.95 -13.16 48.13
CA GLU A 3 -26.09 -12.00 47.23
C GLU A 3 -24.73 -11.54 46.70
N GLN A 4 -23.68 -11.64 47.52
CA GLN A 4 -22.31 -11.34 47.11
C GLN A 4 -21.80 -12.32 46.04
N LYS A 5 -22.10 -13.61 46.19
CA LYS A 5 -21.70 -14.67 45.24
C LYS A 5 -22.44 -14.52 43.91
N TYR A 6 -23.71 -14.09 43.95
CA TYR A 6 -24.50 -13.81 42.76
C TYR A 6 -23.98 -12.58 41.99
N ASN A 7 -23.67 -11.48 42.70
CA ASN A 7 -23.12 -10.26 42.08
C ASN A 7 -21.71 -10.49 41.49
N TRP A 8 -20.88 -11.30 42.16
CA TRP A 8 -19.60 -11.73 41.61
C TRP A 8 -19.77 -12.53 40.31
N TYR A 9 -20.70 -13.50 40.29
CA TYR A 9 -20.97 -14.30 39.08
C TYR A 9 -21.47 -13.44 37.92
N LEU A 10 -22.37 -12.49 38.17
CA LEU A 10 -22.82 -11.54 37.14
C LEU A 10 -21.67 -10.67 36.61
N SER A 11 -20.76 -10.26 37.49
CA SER A 11 -19.59 -9.46 37.13
C SER A 11 -18.62 -10.23 36.23
N LYS A 12 -18.40 -11.51 36.54
CA LYS A 12 -17.64 -12.46 35.70
C LYS A 12 -18.27 -12.59 34.31
N VAL A 13 -19.56 -12.91 34.22
CA VAL A 13 -20.29 -13.04 32.95
C VAL A 13 -20.26 -11.74 32.14
N LYS A 14 -20.35 -10.60 32.81
CA LYS A 14 -20.24 -9.29 32.15
C LYS A 14 -18.84 -9.06 31.60
N LEU A 15 -17.80 -9.45 32.34
CA LEU A 15 -16.42 -9.35 31.88
C LEU A 15 -16.11 -10.29 30.73
N ASP A 16 -16.63 -11.52 30.74
CA ASP A 16 -16.49 -12.46 29.61
C ASP A 16 -17.02 -11.81 28.31
N LYS A 17 -18.21 -11.21 28.36
CA LYS A 17 -18.75 -10.43 27.22
C LYS A 17 -17.90 -9.25 26.81
N LEU A 18 -17.24 -8.58 27.77
CA LEU A 18 -16.35 -7.46 27.47
C LEU A 18 -15.04 -7.94 26.83
N VAL A 19 -14.54 -9.12 27.18
CA VAL A 19 -13.41 -9.76 26.51
C VAL A 19 -13.75 -9.99 25.04
N ASP A 20 -14.88 -10.65 24.75
CA ASP A 20 -15.33 -10.95 23.38
C ASP A 20 -15.50 -9.66 22.57
N LEU A 21 -16.21 -8.66 23.12
CA LEU A 21 -16.39 -7.36 22.47
C LEU A 21 -15.05 -6.66 22.20
N SER A 22 -14.11 -6.71 23.14
CA SER A 22 -12.80 -6.06 22.96
C SER A 22 -11.91 -6.76 21.93
N ALA A 23 -12.13 -8.05 21.68
CA ALA A 23 -11.40 -8.80 20.66
C ALA A 23 -11.88 -8.44 19.24
N GLU A 24 -13.19 -8.26 19.07
CA GLU A 24 -13.80 -7.90 17.78
C GLU A 24 -13.73 -6.40 17.47
N GLU A 25 -13.63 -5.55 18.49
CA GLU A 25 -13.61 -4.10 18.32
C GLU A 25 -12.36 -3.62 17.55
N THR A 26 -12.59 -2.73 16.60
CA THR A 26 -11.54 -2.14 15.75
C THR A 26 -11.25 -0.70 16.13
N ASP A 27 -12.21 -0.01 16.75
CA ASP A 27 -12.05 1.36 17.21
C ASP A 27 -11.28 1.44 18.54
N ARG A 28 -10.21 2.23 18.54
CA ARG A 28 -9.35 2.44 19.71
C ARG A 28 -10.11 3.02 20.89
N SER A 29 -10.94 4.05 20.67
CA SER A 29 -11.65 4.74 21.75
C SER A 29 -12.70 3.83 22.41
N SER A 30 -13.31 2.96 21.62
CA SER A 30 -14.24 1.93 22.09
C SER A 30 -13.52 0.89 22.96
N CYS A 31 -12.34 0.40 22.54
CA CYS A 31 -11.50 -0.47 23.37
C CYS A 31 -11.07 0.19 24.69
N GLU A 32 -10.73 1.48 24.69
CA GLU A 32 -10.39 2.22 25.91
C GLU A 32 -11.60 2.28 26.87
N ALA A 33 -12.81 2.51 26.35
CA ALA A 33 -14.04 2.52 27.13
C ALA A 33 -14.39 1.13 27.70
N LEU A 34 -14.14 0.06 26.95
CA LEU A 34 -14.31 -1.32 27.41
C LEU A 34 -13.31 -1.64 28.53
N ALA A 35 -12.05 -1.27 28.37
CA ALA A 35 -11.02 -1.45 29.39
C ALA A 35 -11.33 -0.66 30.68
N GLU A 36 -11.90 0.54 30.56
CA GLU A 36 -12.32 1.32 31.73
C GLU A 36 -13.51 0.68 32.46
N LYS A 37 -14.50 0.18 31.71
CA LYS A 37 -15.61 -0.61 32.30
C LYS A 37 -15.09 -1.84 33.03
N ALA A 38 -14.13 -2.55 32.43
CA ALA A 38 -13.52 -3.74 33.03
C ALA A 38 -12.73 -3.40 34.30
N ARG A 39 -11.97 -2.30 34.30
CA ARG A 39 -11.25 -1.78 35.47
C ARG A 39 -12.20 -1.52 36.64
N ILE A 40 -13.33 -0.86 36.39
CA ILE A 40 -14.34 -0.56 37.43
C ILE A 40 -14.90 -1.86 38.04
N ILE A 41 -15.12 -2.90 37.23
CA ILE A 41 -15.60 -4.20 37.73
C ILE A 41 -14.49 -4.89 38.55
N TYR A 42 -13.25 -4.86 38.06
CA TYR A 42 -12.10 -5.42 38.77
C TYR A 42 -11.92 -4.79 40.16
N GLU A 43 -12.06 -3.47 40.28
CA GLU A 43 -11.91 -2.77 41.57
C GLU A 43 -12.97 -3.12 42.62
N GLN A 44 -14.10 -3.70 42.21
CA GLN A 44 -15.10 -4.24 43.14
C GLN A 44 -14.70 -5.59 43.73
N TYR A 45 -13.82 -6.32 43.04
CA TYR A 45 -13.38 -7.67 43.40
C TYR A 45 -11.86 -7.85 43.18
N PRO A 46 -11.01 -7.00 43.79
CA PRO A 46 -9.58 -6.95 43.47
C PRO A 46 -8.83 -8.24 43.82
N GLU A 47 -9.34 -9.05 44.75
CA GLU A 47 -8.75 -10.33 45.17
C GLU A 47 -9.19 -11.52 44.30
N SER A 48 -10.06 -11.31 43.32
CA SER A 48 -10.56 -12.38 42.46
C SER A 48 -9.66 -12.56 41.24
N GLU A 49 -8.85 -13.62 41.25
CA GLU A 49 -7.99 -14.01 40.12
C GLU A 49 -8.80 -14.15 38.82
N ASP A 50 -9.96 -14.81 38.89
CA ASP A 50 -10.90 -14.94 37.78
C ASP A 50 -11.22 -13.56 37.15
N ILE A 51 -11.59 -12.56 37.94
CA ILE A 51 -11.96 -11.22 37.46
C ILE A 51 -10.72 -10.48 36.94
N ALA A 52 -9.60 -10.60 37.65
CA ALA A 52 -8.31 -10.04 37.25
C ALA A 52 -7.87 -10.55 35.87
N LEU A 53 -8.05 -11.85 35.60
CA LEU A 53 -7.70 -12.48 34.34
C LEU A 53 -8.50 -11.89 33.16
N ARG A 54 -9.82 -11.71 33.28
CA ARG A 54 -10.60 -11.08 32.19
C ARG A 54 -10.17 -9.65 31.95
N TYR A 55 -9.93 -8.91 33.03
CA TYR A 55 -9.42 -7.55 32.91
C TYR A 55 -8.04 -7.54 32.23
N ALA A 56 -7.16 -8.50 32.55
CA ALA A 56 -5.87 -8.67 31.91
C ALA A 56 -6.01 -8.91 30.39
N TRP A 57 -6.90 -9.80 29.96
CA TRP A 57 -7.14 -10.05 28.53
C TRP A 57 -7.70 -8.83 27.80
N ILE A 58 -8.58 -8.04 28.42
CA ILE A 58 -9.07 -6.78 27.84
C ILE A 58 -7.94 -5.77 27.69
N LEU A 59 -6.99 -5.70 28.63
CA LEU A 59 -5.80 -4.87 28.50
C LEU A 59 -4.86 -5.36 27.38
N VAL A 60 -4.72 -6.67 27.18
CA VAL A 60 -4.00 -7.25 26.03
C VAL A 60 -4.67 -6.80 24.74
N ASN A 61 -5.99 -6.95 24.60
CA ASN A 61 -6.75 -6.54 23.41
C ASN A 61 -6.61 -5.04 23.15
N LEU A 62 -6.75 -4.19 24.18
CA LEU A 62 -6.51 -2.75 24.07
C LEU A 62 -5.10 -2.45 23.54
N SER A 63 -4.08 -3.14 24.04
CA SER A 63 -2.69 -2.89 23.63
C SER A 63 -2.45 -3.13 22.13
N THR A 64 -3.22 -4.01 21.48
CA THR A 64 -3.15 -4.25 20.03
C THR A 64 -3.69 -3.07 19.21
N LYS A 65 -4.56 -2.24 19.79
CA LYS A 65 -5.16 -1.07 19.13
C LYS A 65 -4.44 0.26 19.46
N GLN A 66 -3.55 0.24 20.46
CA GLN A 66 -2.80 1.42 20.89
C GLN A 66 -1.59 1.65 20.01
N THR A 67 -1.63 2.63 19.12
CA THR A 67 -0.50 2.98 18.23
C THR A 67 0.57 3.84 18.90
N VAL A 68 0.29 4.44 20.05
CA VAL A 68 1.23 5.32 20.77
C VAL A 68 1.98 4.53 21.85
N LEU A 69 3.31 4.45 21.75
CA LEU A 69 4.18 3.69 22.66
C LEU A 69 3.92 4.00 24.14
N LYS A 70 3.79 5.27 24.51
CA LYS A 70 3.57 5.70 25.91
C LYS A 70 2.26 5.16 26.50
N GLU A 71 1.23 5.03 25.68
CA GLU A 71 -0.07 4.48 26.09
C GLU A 71 0.05 2.97 26.30
N ARG A 72 0.68 2.28 25.34
CA ARG A 72 0.94 0.84 25.42
C ARG A 72 1.79 0.48 26.66
N MET A 73 2.81 1.28 26.96
CA MET A 73 3.60 1.16 28.20
C MET A 73 2.75 1.36 29.46
N THR A 74 1.79 2.28 29.43
CA THR A 74 0.90 2.54 30.57
C THR A 74 -0.04 1.36 30.80
N THR A 75 -0.57 0.77 29.72
CA THR A 75 -1.40 -0.44 29.77
C THR A 75 -0.59 -1.65 30.28
N ALA A 76 0.64 -1.84 29.77
CA ALA A 76 1.54 -2.90 30.23
C ALA A 76 1.84 -2.79 31.74
N LYS A 77 2.06 -1.58 32.26
CA LYS A 77 2.24 -1.34 33.71
C LYS A 77 1.02 -1.67 34.56
N LYS A 78 -0.20 -1.53 34.03
CA LYS A 78 -1.41 -1.96 34.75
C LYS A 78 -1.42 -3.48 34.90
N LEU A 79 -1.05 -4.19 33.84
CA LEU A 79 -1.04 -5.64 33.84
C LEU A 79 0.15 -6.24 34.60
N GLU A 80 1.29 -5.54 34.62
CA GLU A 80 2.42 -5.83 35.52
C GLU A 80 1.98 -5.83 36.99
N LYS A 81 1.16 -4.86 37.41
CA LYS A 81 0.61 -4.83 38.78
C LYS A 81 -0.31 -6.01 39.06
N LEU A 82 -1.12 -6.44 38.08
CA LEU A 82 -1.95 -7.63 38.23
C LEU A 82 -1.08 -8.87 38.41
N GLN A 83 -0.05 -9.04 37.57
CA GLN A 83 0.89 -10.17 37.70
C GLN A 83 1.62 -10.14 39.05
N GLN A 84 2.02 -8.96 39.55
CA GLN A 84 2.65 -8.84 40.87
C GLN A 84 1.70 -9.19 42.03
N GLN A 85 0.40 -8.99 41.86
CA GLN A 85 -0.62 -9.34 42.85
C GLN A 85 -0.94 -10.85 42.80
N PHE A 86 -1.02 -11.42 41.61
CA PHE A 86 -1.33 -12.83 41.36
C PHE A 86 -0.08 -13.56 40.83
N GLN A 87 1.01 -13.56 41.60
CA GLN A 87 2.32 -14.03 41.14
C GLN A 87 2.31 -15.50 40.70
N ASP A 88 1.50 -16.34 41.34
CA ASP A 88 1.40 -17.78 41.05
C ASP A 88 0.42 -18.11 39.91
N SER A 89 -0.32 -17.11 39.41
CA SER A 89 -1.29 -17.30 38.33
C SER A 89 -0.60 -17.44 36.99
N HIS A 90 -0.64 -18.66 36.44
CA HIS A 90 -0.09 -18.95 35.11
C HIS A 90 -0.83 -18.17 34.01
N ASP A 91 -2.17 -18.11 34.05
CA ASP A 91 -2.96 -17.43 33.02
C ASP A 91 -2.70 -15.91 32.99
N ILE A 92 -2.53 -15.27 34.16
CA ILE A 92 -2.20 -13.83 34.23
C ILE A 92 -0.75 -13.59 33.79
N ALA A 93 0.17 -14.51 34.10
CA ALA A 93 1.54 -14.46 33.61
C ALA A 93 1.63 -14.58 32.09
N GLU A 94 0.80 -15.43 31.48
CA GLU A 94 0.66 -15.55 30.03
C GLU A 94 0.13 -14.25 29.41
N ALA A 95 -0.95 -13.68 29.96
CA ALA A 95 -1.46 -12.38 29.53
C ALA A 95 -0.38 -11.28 29.65
N PHE A 96 0.49 -11.37 30.67
CA PHE A 96 1.62 -10.46 30.84
C PHE A 96 2.72 -10.65 29.81
N ALA A 97 3.08 -11.88 29.48
CA ALA A 97 4.00 -12.15 28.39
C ALA A 97 3.45 -11.63 27.05
N ARG A 98 2.14 -11.76 26.80
CA ARG A 98 1.49 -11.31 25.56
C ARG A 98 1.44 -9.79 25.42
N ILE A 99 1.15 -9.03 26.48
CA ILE A 99 1.21 -7.56 26.40
C ILE A 99 2.66 -7.05 26.27
N LEU A 100 3.63 -7.75 26.86
CA LEU A 100 5.05 -7.42 26.69
C LEU A 100 5.52 -7.70 25.26
N PHE A 101 5.01 -8.75 24.61
CA PHE A 101 5.20 -8.98 23.19
C PHE A 101 4.62 -7.81 22.37
N ASN A 102 3.36 -7.43 22.59
CA ASN A 102 2.76 -6.28 21.90
C ASN A 102 3.56 -5.00 22.12
N LEU A 103 4.08 -4.77 23.32
CA LEU A 103 4.96 -3.64 23.62
C LEU A 103 6.27 -3.71 22.81
N SER A 104 6.89 -4.88 22.72
CA SER A 104 8.17 -5.08 22.05
C SER A 104 8.16 -4.71 20.56
N VAL A 105 7.01 -4.84 19.89
CA VAL A 105 6.86 -4.55 18.45
C VAL A 105 7.11 -3.07 18.13
N GLU A 106 6.75 -2.15 19.04
CA GLU A 106 6.90 -0.70 18.82
C GLU A 106 8.16 -0.12 19.47
N GLN A 107 8.84 -0.89 20.32
CA GLN A 107 10.01 -0.40 21.03
C GLN A 107 11.19 -0.27 20.07
N VAL A 108 11.56 0.99 19.77
CA VAL A 108 12.72 1.31 18.94
C VAL A 108 14.01 1.37 19.75
N ASN A 109 13.93 1.74 21.04
CA ASN A 109 15.08 1.85 21.92
C ASN A 109 15.51 0.47 22.46
N VAL A 110 16.74 0.06 22.15
CA VAL A 110 17.32 -1.25 22.54
C VAL A 110 17.38 -1.45 24.06
N GLU A 111 17.66 -0.40 24.84
CA GLU A 111 17.72 -0.50 26.30
C GLU A 111 16.33 -0.70 26.91
N GLU A 112 15.32 0.00 26.40
CA GLU A 112 13.92 -0.18 26.84
C GLU A 112 13.39 -1.56 26.46
N LEU A 113 13.69 -2.02 25.24
CA LEU A 113 13.36 -3.37 24.78
C LEU A 113 14.09 -4.43 25.62
N GLY A 114 15.35 -4.18 25.98
CA GLY A 114 16.12 -5.02 26.89
C GLY A 114 15.48 -5.19 28.28
N LYS A 115 14.78 -4.18 28.79
CA LYS A 115 14.00 -4.29 30.03
C LYS A 115 12.78 -5.21 29.84
N THR A 116 12.05 -5.04 28.74
CA THR A 116 10.92 -5.92 28.37
C THR A 116 11.37 -7.38 28.24
N VAL A 117 12.51 -7.62 27.59
CA VAL A 117 13.13 -8.95 27.45
C VAL A 117 13.44 -9.56 28.83
N ASN A 118 13.97 -8.76 29.76
CA ASN A 118 14.26 -9.24 31.12
C ASN A 118 12.98 -9.55 31.91
N SER A 119 11.92 -8.75 31.76
CA SER A 119 10.62 -9.04 32.38
C SER A 119 10.05 -10.37 31.89
N VAL A 120 10.00 -10.61 30.57
CA VAL A 120 9.50 -11.91 30.05
C VAL A 120 10.41 -13.07 30.43
N LYS A 121 11.73 -12.86 30.49
CA LYS A 121 12.67 -13.86 31.00
C LYS A 121 12.36 -14.27 32.44
N GLN A 122 12.04 -13.32 33.32
CA GLN A 122 11.69 -13.61 34.72
C GLN A 122 10.39 -14.41 34.81
N ILE A 123 9.37 -14.04 34.02
CA ILE A 123 8.11 -14.78 33.92
C ILE A 123 8.37 -16.21 33.45
N PHE A 124 9.19 -16.36 32.40
CA PHE A 124 9.56 -17.67 31.90
C PHE A 124 10.35 -18.50 32.93
N GLU A 125 11.28 -17.91 33.67
CA GLU A 125 12.03 -18.63 34.72
C GLU A 125 11.09 -19.17 35.82
N GLN A 126 10.05 -18.41 36.16
CA GLN A 126 9.01 -18.82 37.10
C GLN A 126 8.11 -19.92 36.52
N PHE A 127 7.61 -19.74 35.29
CA PHE A 127 6.71 -20.68 34.61
C PHE A 127 7.44 -21.47 33.52
N ASN A 128 8.56 -22.09 33.88
CA ASN A 128 9.54 -22.57 32.89
C ASN A 128 9.09 -23.78 32.05
N GLN A 129 7.95 -24.39 32.36
CA GLN A 129 7.33 -25.45 31.56
C GLN A 129 6.28 -24.92 30.57
N SER A 130 5.96 -23.63 30.63
CA SER A 130 4.98 -23.00 29.75
C SER A 130 5.61 -22.74 28.38
N GLU A 131 5.16 -23.48 27.37
CA GLU A 131 5.56 -23.28 25.98
C GLU A 131 5.09 -21.92 25.45
N GLU A 132 3.88 -21.49 25.79
CA GLU A 132 3.35 -20.18 25.34
C GLU A 132 4.20 -19.01 25.84
N ILE A 133 4.60 -19.03 27.12
CA ILE A 133 5.50 -17.98 27.68
C ILE A 133 6.89 -18.08 27.03
N ALA A 134 7.38 -19.31 26.77
CA ALA A 134 8.64 -19.51 26.05
C ALA A 134 8.58 -18.94 24.64
N LEU A 135 7.49 -19.15 23.91
CA LEU A 135 7.27 -18.60 22.59
C LEU A 135 7.28 -17.06 22.61
N ARG A 136 6.54 -16.43 23.54
CA ARG A 136 6.59 -14.97 23.70
C ARG A 136 8.00 -14.49 24.01
N TYR A 137 8.75 -15.21 24.83
CA TYR A 137 10.15 -14.90 25.10
C TYR A 137 11.02 -15.00 23.83
N ALA A 138 10.86 -16.07 23.05
CA ALA A 138 11.58 -16.30 21.80
C ALA A 138 11.33 -15.16 20.79
N VAL A 139 10.07 -14.80 20.55
CA VAL A 139 9.73 -13.75 19.58
C VAL A 139 10.24 -12.37 20.02
N ILE A 140 10.20 -12.07 21.32
CA ILE A 140 10.77 -10.80 21.84
C ILE A 140 12.30 -10.77 21.68
N LEU A 141 12.99 -11.90 21.82
CA LEU A 141 14.42 -12.00 21.52
C LEU A 141 14.72 -11.78 20.02
N VAL A 142 13.84 -12.25 19.12
CA VAL A 142 13.93 -11.93 17.68
C VAL A 142 13.78 -10.42 17.48
N ASN A 143 12.76 -9.79 18.07
CA ASN A 143 12.56 -8.33 17.99
C ASN A 143 13.79 -7.55 18.52
N LEU A 144 14.39 -8.01 19.61
CA LEU A 144 15.64 -7.45 20.15
C LEU A 144 16.78 -7.56 19.14
N SER A 145 16.95 -8.72 18.50
CA SER A 145 18.03 -8.95 17.52
C SER A 145 17.95 -8.02 16.30
N ILE A 146 16.74 -7.64 15.88
CA ILE A 146 16.52 -6.69 14.77
C ILE A 146 17.04 -5.28 15.13
N LYS A 147 16.97 -4.91 16.41
CA LYS A 147 17.38 -3.58 16.90
C LYS A 147 18.84 -3.54 17.36
N GLN A 148 19.44 -4.68 17.68
CA GLN A 148 20.83 -4.77 18.09
C GLN A 148 21.77 -4.46 16.93
N ILE A 149 22.80 -3.67 17.22
CA ILE A 149 23.84 -3.29 16.24
C ILE A 149 25.12 -4.10 16.49
N GLY A 150 25.41 -4.45 17.76
CA GLY A 150 26.62 -5.16 18.14
C GLY A 150 26.53 -6.67 17.88
N LEU A 151 27.47 -7.22 17.10
CA LEU A 151 27.55 -8.66 16.81
C LEU A 151 27.52 -9.53 18.08
N LYS A 152 28.31 -9.17 19.11
CA LYS A 152 28.36 -9.91 20.39
C LYS A 152 27.03 -9.91 21.14
N GLU A 153 26.21 -8.86 21.00
CA GLU A 153 24.90 -8.77 21.64
C GLU A 153 23.90 -9.71 20.96
N ILE A 154 23.92 -9.75 19.63
CA ILE A 154 23.10 -10.68 18.83
C ILE A 154 23.51 -12.12 19.12
N GLU A 155 24.81 -12.44 19.11
CA GLU A 155 25.30 -13.78 19.45
C GLU A 155 24.87 -14.23 20.85
N ALA A 156 24.88 -13.33 21.83
CA ALA A 156 24.39 -13.63 23.18
C ALA A 156 22.87 -13.88 23.20
N THR A 157 22.12 -13.18 22.34
CA THR A 157 20.67 -13.33 22.19
C THR A 157 20.32 -14.65 21.48
N VAL A 158 21.05 -15.00 20.41
CA VAL A 158 20.97 -16.30 19.72
C VAL A 158 21.20 -17.44 20.70
N LYS A 159 22.23 -17.38 21.55
CA LYS A 159 22.50 -18.40 22.59
C LYS A 159 21.37 -18.55 23.61
N LYS A 160 20.62 -17.49 23.91
CA LYS A 160 19.45 -17.59 24.81
C LYS A 160 18.31 -18.35 24.13
N LEU A 161 18.06 -18.05 22.85
CA LEU A 161 16.98 -18.67 22.09
C LEU A 161 17.31 -20.12 21.70
N GLU A 162 18.58 -20.42 21.41
CA GLU A 162 19.10 -21.79 21.23
C GLU A 162 18.82 -22.66 22.47
N LYS A 163 19.09 -22.15 23.67
CA LYS A 163 18.76 -22.86 24.93
C LYS A 163 17.25 -23.08 25.10
N LEU A 164 16.44 -22.16 24.59
CA LEU A 164 14.99 -22.28 24.61
C LEU A 164 14.52 -23.41 23.68
N LEU A 165 15.04 -23.44 22.45
CA LEU A 165 14.78 -24.52 21.49
C LEU A 165 15.26 -25.88 22.02
N GLN A 166 16.42 -25.94 22.68
CA GLN A 166 16.88 -27.17 23.34
C GLN A 166 15.92 -27.67 24.42
N LYS A 167 15.20 -26.76 25.09
CA LYS A 167 14.20 -27.11 26.10
C LYS A 167 12.88 -27.55 25.48
N PHE A 168 12.52 -27.01 24.33
CA PHE A 168 11.30 -27.33 23.58
C PHE A 168 11.65 -27.77 22.15
N PRO A 169 12.34 -28.91 21.97
CA PRO A 169 12.93 -29.30 20.68
C PRO A 169 11.89 -29.65 19.59
N GLU A 170 10.65 -29.96 19.99
CA GLU A 170 9.53 -30.27 19.09
C GLU A 170 8.66 -29.04 18.79
N SER A 171 8.93 -27.89 19.42
CA SER A 171 8.14 -26.68 19.25
C SER A 171 8.45 -26.02 17.90
N HIS A 172 7.45 -26.00 17.02
CA HIS A 172 7.60 -25.41 15.69
C HIS A 172 7.84 -23.90 15.77
N ASP A 173 7.01 -23.20 16.53
CA ASP A 173 7.05 -21.74 16.61
C ASP A 173 8.37 -21.23 17.22
N ILE A 174 8.95 -21.97 18.18
CA ILE A 174 10.27 -21.64 18.76
C ILE A 174 11.38 -21.94 17.74
N ALA A 175 11.26 -23.01 16.95
CA ALA A 175 12.21 -23.30 15.88
C ALA A 175 12.18 -22.23 14.78
N GLU A 176 11.00 -21.74 14.40
CA GLU A 176 10.83 -20.62 13.46
C GLU A 176 11.46 -19.33 14.01
N ALA A 177 11.22 -19.02 15.30
CA ALA A 177 11.88 -17.90 15.97
C ALA A 177 13.42 -18.06 15.96
N PHE A 178 13.92 -19.29 16.09
CA PHE A 178 15.35 -19.59 15.99
C PHE A 178 15.89 -19.41 14.58
N ALA A 179 15.14 -19.83 13.56
CA ALA A 179 15.52 -19.59 12.19
C ALA A 179 15.64 -18.09 11.88
N ARG A 180 14.66 -17.29 12.34
CA ARG A 180 14.65 -15.84 12.14
C ARG A 180 15.84 -15.13 12.80
N ILE A 181 16.19 -15.50 14.03
CA ILE A 181 17.35 -14.87 14.70
C ILE A 181 18.69 -15.30 14.07
N LEU A 182 18.79 -16.51 13.52
CA LEU A 182 19.96 -16.94 12.75
C LEU A 182 20.09 -16.15 11.43
N ALA A 183 18.98 -15.90 10.74
CA ALA A 183 18.98 -15.03 9.56
C ALA A 183 19.47 -13.61 9.90
N ASN A 184 18.97 -13.01 10.98
CA ASN A 184 19.44 -11.70 11.47
C ASN A 184 20.93 -11.72 11.84
N LEU A 185 21.41 -12.79 12.50
CA LEU A 185 22.83 -12.95 12.80
C LEU A 185 23.68 -12.99 11.52
N SER A 186 23.24 -13.74 10.51
CA SER A 186 23.99 -13.89 9.25
C SER A 186 24.19 -12.58 8.48
N ASP A 187 23.22 -11.65 8.57
CA ASP A 187 23.34 -10.31 7.99
C ASP A 187 24.47 -9.50 8.67
N LYS A 188 24.59 -9.61 10.00
CA LYS A 188 25.57 -8.86 10.79
C LYS A 188 26.96 -9.50 10.87
N GLN A 189 27.09 -10.80 10.61
CA GLN A 189 28.37 -11.49 10.62
C GLN A 189 29.31 -10.92 9.54
N PRO A 190 30.53 -10.47 9.87
CA PRO A 190 31.45 -9.91 8.89
C PRO A 190 32.23 -11.00 8.13
N GLU A 191 32.44 -12.16 8.75
CA GLU A 191 33.30 -13.22 8.20
C GLU A 191 32.50 -14.29 7.42
N LEU A 192 33.06 -14.73 6.29
CA LEU A 192 32.46 -15.77 5.44
C LEU A 192 32.25 -17.09 6.21
N LYS A 193 33.21 -17.49 7.05
CA LYS A 193 33.15 -18.75 7.82
C LYS A 193 32.02 -18.74 8.84
N GLU A 194 31.78 -17.61 9.49
CA GLU A 194 30.69 -17.45 10.45
C GLU A 194 29.33 -17.56 9.76
N ARG A 195 29.15 -16.88 8.61
CA ARG A 195 27.93 -16.99 7.79
C ARG A 195 27.69 -18.40 7.29
N ALA A 196 28.76 -19.09 6.87
CA ALA A 196 28.67 -20.47 6.40
C ALA A 196 28.21 -21.41 7.53
N ALA A 197 28.74 -21.26 8.75
CA ALA A 197 28.30 -22.02 9.91
C ALA A 197 26.83 -21.74 10.27
N THR A 198 26.39 -20.47 10.18
CA THR A 198 24.97 -20.10 10.37
C THR A 198 24.08 -20.74 9.31
N ALA A 199 24.51 -20.77 8.04
CA ALA A 199 23.79 -21.44 6.96
C ALA A 199 23.70 -22.96 7.16
N GLU A 200 24.74 -23.60 7.70
CA GLU A 200 24.72 -25.02 8.06
C GLU A 200 23.74 -25.30 9.21
N ASN A 201 23.71 -24.44 10.24
CA ASN A 201 22.74 -24.57 11.34
C ASN A 201 21.29 -24.47 10.84
N LEU A 202 20.99 -23.51 9.96
CA LEU A 202 19.67 -23.38 9.34
C LEU A 202 19.34 -24.56 8.41
N GLN A 203 20.34 -25.12 7.71
CA GLN A 203 20.15 -26.32 6.90
C GLN A 203 19.75 -27.52 7.76
N VAL A 204 20.41 -27.72 8.91
CA VAL A 204 20.07 -28.80 9.86
C VAL A 204 18.66 -28.56 10.44
N LEU A 205 18.33 -27.33 10.80
CA LEU A 205 17.01 -26.99 11.32
C LEU A 205 15.91 -27.22 10.27
N GLN A 206 16.15 -26.86 9.01
CA GLN A 206 15.23 -27.13 7.90
C GLN A 206 15.03 -28.64 7.67
N GLN A 207 16.07 -29.46 7.87
CA GLN A 207 15.95 -30.92 7.80
C GLN A 207 15.15 -31.51 8.96
N GLN A 208 15.24 -30.90 10.15
CA GLN A 208 14.44 -31.27 11.32
C GLN A 208 12.96 -30.90 11.13
N PHE A 209 12.69 -29.75 10.48
CA PHE A 209 11.34 -29.24 10.22
C PHE A 209 11.08 -29.07 8.71
N PRO A 210 11.03 -30.16 7.92
CA PRO A 210 10.97 -30.11 6.44
C PRO A 210 9.63 -29.57 5.89
N GLU A 211 8.61 -29.44 6.74
CA GLU A 211 7.31 -28.85 6.41
C GLU A 211 7.26 -27.34 6.60
N SER A 212 8.20 -26.75 7.36
CA SER A 212 8.14 -25.33 7.74
C SER A 212 8.44 -24.43 6.55
N HIS A 213 7.51 -23.55 6.22
CA HIS A 213 7.74 -22.50 5.22
C HIS A 213 8.71 -21.45 5.75
N ASP A 214 8.44 -20.95 6.95
CA ASP A 214 9.22 -19.89 7.60
C ASP A 214 10.69 -20.27 7.77
N ILE A 215 11.00 -21.51 8.19
CA ILE A 215 12.40 -21.96 8.30
C ILE A 215 13.06 -22.06 6.92
N ALA A 216 12.33 -22.51 5.89
CA ALA A 216 12.84 -22.58 4.53
C ALA A 216 13.16 -21.18 3.97
N GLU A 217 12.29 -20.20 4.18
CA GLU A 217 12.54 -18.79 3.82
C GLU A 217 13.77 -18.23 4.53
N MET A 218 13.88 -18.45 5.85
CA MET A 218 15.05 -17.99 6.61
C MET A 218 16.35 -18.68 6.14
N TYR A 219 16.27 -19.95 5.76
CA TYR A 219 17.40 -20.65 5.15
C TYR A 219 17.79 -20.04 3.80
N ALA A 220 16.81 -19.74 2.93
CA ALA A 220 17.05 -19.07 1.66
C ALA A 220 17.72 -17.70 1.87
N MET A 221 17.20 -16.91 2.81
CA MET A 221 17.75 -15.59 3.16
C MET A 221 19.19 -15.69 3.68
N THR A 222 19.50 -16.67 4.54
CA THR A 222 20.86 -16.88 5.02
C THR A 222 21.81 -17.34 3.91
N LEU A 223 21.35 -18.16 2.95
CA LEU A 223 22.15 -18.50 1.76
C LEU A 223 22.42 -17.26 0.90
N PHE A 224 21.46 -16.36 0.76
CA PHE A 224 21.65 -15.08 0.11
C PHE A 224 22.68 -14.21 0.87
N ASN A 225 22.53 -14.05 2.19
CA ASN A 225 23.50 -13.32 3.01
C ASN A 225 24.90 -13.92 2.91
N LEU A 226 25.04 -15.24 2.88
CA LEU A 226 26.31 -15.92 2.64
C LEU A 226 26.91 -15.49 1.30
N SER A 227 26.11 -15.48 0.23
CA SER A 227 26.58 -15.13 -1.11
C SER A 227 27.18 -13.73 -1.25
N THR A 228 26.69 -12.76 -0.48
CA THR A 228 27.23 -11.38 -0.48
C THR A 228 28.69 -11.28 0.00
N LYS A 229 29.24 -12.35 0.61
CA LYS A 229 30.65 -12.45 1.00
C LYS A 229 31.45 -13.47 0.20
N GLN A 230 30.78 -14.29 -0.61
CA GLN A 230 31.45 -15.25 -1.48
C GLN A 230 32.06 -14.49 -2.67
N THR A 231 33.33 -14.73 -2.95
CA THR A 231 34.04 -14.14 -4.10
C THR A 231 34.41 -15.20 -5.14
N GLU A 232 34.49 -16.47 -4.74
CA GLU A 232 34.80 -17.57 -5.63
C GLU A 232 33.54 -18.08 -6.34
N LEU A 233 33.59 -18.13 -7.67
CA LEU A 233 32.46 -18.58 -8.51
C LEU A 233 31.97 -19.98 -8.13
N ASN A 234 32.88 -20.90 -7.76
CA ASN A 234 32.51 -22.27 -7.35
C ASN A 234 31.68 -22.31 -6.07
N GLU A 235 31.96 -21.42 -5.11
CA GLU A 235 31.20 -21.30 -3.87
C GLU A 235 29.80 -20.74 -4.17
N LEU A 236 29.73 -19.68 -4.98
CA LEU A 236 28.46 -19.10 -5.44
C LEU A 236 27.61 -20.15 -6.19
N VAL A 237 28.20 -20.90 -7.13
CA VAL A 237 27.49 -21.98 -7.86
C VAL A 237 26.96 -23.06 -6.92
N THR A 238 27.66 -23.34 -5.81
CA THR A 238 27.19 -24.28 -4.80
C THR A 238 25.99 -23.73 -4.03
N THR A 239 26.02 -22.46 -3.64
CA THR A 239 24.89 -21.74 -3.03
C THR A 239 23.69 -21.69 -3.99
N ALA A 240 23.93 -21.42 -5.27
CA ALA A 240 22.92 -21.42 -6.34
C ALA A 240 22.18 -22.76 -6.42
N LYS A 241 22.91 -23.88 -6.33
CA LYS A 241 22.32 -25.23 -6.35
C LYS A 241 21.46 -25.48 -5.11
N LYS A 242 21.86 -25.01 -3.94
CA LYS A 242 21.06 -25.12 -2.70
C LYS A 242 19.75 -24.34 -2.82
N LEU A 243 19.80 -23.07 -3.24
CA LEU A 243 18.60 -22.25 -3.46
C LEU A 243 17.68 -22.83 -4.55
N LYS A 244 18.25 -23.30 -5.66
CA LYS A 244 17.50 -23.98 -6.72
C LYS A 244 16.81 -25.24 -6.21
N GLY A 245 17.51 -26.04 -5.39
CA GLY A 245 16.95 -27.25 -4.78
C GLY A 245 15.80 -26.95 -3.84
N LEU A 246 15.94 -25.89 -3.02
CA LEU A 246 14.91 -25.42 -2.12
C LEU A 246 13.68 -24.93 -2.88
N HIS A 247 13.86 -24.04 -3.87
CA HIS A 247 12.75 -23.54 -4.70
C HIS A 247 12.05 -24.64 -5.50
N LYS A 248 12.79 -25.63 -6.02
CA LYS A 248 12.18 -26.75 -6.78
C LYS A 248 11.50 -27.80 -5.91
N HIS A 249 11.61 -27.69 -4.59
CA HIS A 249 10.92 -28.61 -3.70
C HIS A 249 9.40 -28.42 -3.84
N GLU A 250 8.64 -29.51 -3.91
CA GLU A 250 7.19 -29.49 -4.21
C GLU A 250 6.39 -28.53 -3.31
N ARG A 251 6.84 -28.35 -2.06
CA ARG A 251 6.21 -27.49 -1.05
C ARG A 251 6.56 -26.02 -1.14
N PHE A 252 7.68 -25.68 -1.78
CA PHE A 252 8.23 -24.32 -1.79
C PHE A 252 8.26 -23.71 -3.20
N GLN A 253 7.90 -24.48 -4.23
CA GLN A 253 7.87 -24.03 -5.62
C GLN A 253 6.84 -22.94 -5.93
N GLU A 254 5.89 -22.70 -5.02
CA GLU A 254 4.91 -21.61 -5.08
C GLU A 254 5.23 -20.49 -4.08
N SER A 255 6.33 -20.58 -3.30
CA SER A 255 6.77 -19.52 -2.39
C SER A 255 7.27 -18.33 -3.19
N GLU A 256 6.61 -17.19 -3.04
CA GLU A 256 6.99 -15.95 -3.72
C GLU A 256 8.29 -15.38 -3.11
N GLU A 257 8.45 -15.50 -1.79
CA GLU A 257 9.61 -15.09 -1.00
C GLU A 257 10.87 -15.86 -1.41
N ILE A 258 10.81 -17.20 -1.44
CA ILE A 258 11.97 -18.02 -1.84
C ILE A 258 12.31 -17.78 -3.32
N ALA A 259 11.30 -17.62 -4.18
CA ALA A 259 11.51 -17.29 -5.58
C ALA A 259 12.20 -15.92 -5.75
N PHE A 260 11.77 -14.92 -5.00
CA PHE A 260 12.36 -13.58 -5.00
C PHE A 260 13.81 -13.59 -4.51
N ILE A 261 14.09 -14.24 -3.38
CA ILE A 261 15.46 -14.41 -2.84
C ILE A 261 16.35 -15.15 -3.85
N TYR A 262 15.82 -16.20 -4.48
CA TYR A 262 16.57 -16.94 -5.49
C TYR A 262 16.87 -16.07 -6.72
N ALA A 263 15.91 -15.27 -7.18
CA ALA A 263 16.11 -14.33 -8.28
C ALA A 263 17.16 -13.26 -7.93
N MET A 264 17.12 -12.70 -6.72
CA MET A 264 18.13 -11.74 -6.23
C MET A 264 19.52 -12.35 -6.23
N PHE A 265 19.66 -13.57 -5.69
CA PHE A 265 20.91 -14.31 -5.72
C PHE A 265 21.41 -14.51 -7.15
N LEU A 266 20.53 -14.89 -8.09
CA LEU A 266 20.90 -15.13 -9.48
C LEU A 266 21.35 -13.86 -10.20
N ALA A 267 20.71 -12.71 -9.92
CA ALA A 267 21.12 -11.42 -10.46
C ALA A 267 22.54 -11.07 -10.02
N SER A 268 22.88 -11.28 -8.74
CA SER A 268 24.24 -11.09 -8.23
C SER A 268 25.23 -12.10 -8.82
N LEU A 269 24.87 -13.39 -8.93
CA LEU A 269 25.70 -14.42 -9.55
C LEU A 269 26.06 -14.08 -11.01
N PHE A 270 25.12 -13.49 -11.76
CA PHE A 270 25.31 -13.14 -13.17
C PHE A 270 26.54 -12.24 -13.40
N GLU A 271 26.83 -11.33 -12.47
CA GLU A 271 27.99 -10.43 -12.53
C GLU A 271 29.33 -11.19 -12.46
N HIS A 272 29.37 -12.31 -11.73
CA HIS A 272 30.55 -13.14 -11.54
C HIS A 272 30.78 -14.17 -12.66
N GLN A 273 29.73 -14.51 -13.42
CA GLN A 273 29.82 -15.47 -14.52
C GLN A 273 30.57 -14.85 -15.71
N THR A 274 31.49 -15.60 -16.32
CA THR A 274 32.18 -15.19 -17.56
C THR A 274 31.75 -16.02 -18.77
N GLU A 275 31.31 -17.26 -18.53
CA GLU A 275 30.87 -18.19 -19.56
C GLU A 275 29.48 -17.81 -20.09
N LEU A 276 29.35 -17.74 -21.42
CA LEU A 276 28.11 -17.31 -22.08
C LEU A 276 26.95 -18.29 -21.80
N SER A 277 27.21 -19.59 -21.78
CA SER A 277 26.20 -20.62 -21.53
C SER A 277 25.59 -20.51 -20.14
N GLU A 278 26.43 -20.25 -19.11
CA GLU A 278 25.98 -20.07 -17.73
C GLU A 278 25.15 -18.80 -17.58
N ARG A 279 25.60 -17.69 -18.19
CA ARG A 279 24.85 -16.42 -18.22
C ARG A 279 23.47 -16.58 -18.86
N LEU A 280 23.39 -17.28 -19.99
CA LEU A 280 22.11 -17.54 -20.66
C LEU A 280 21.16 -18.37 -19.79
N GLN A 281 21.68 -19.38 -19.09
CA GLN A 281 20.89 -20.18 -18.16
C GLN A 281 20.36 -19.35 -16.98
N THR A 282 21.19 -18.45 -16.42
CA THR A 282 20.78 -17.52 -15.36
C THR A 282 19.66 -16.59 -15.83
N ILE A 283 19.80 -15.99 -17.02
CA ILE A 283 18.77 -15.13 -17.63
C ILE A 283 17.45 -15.88 -17.79
N GLU A 284 17.47 -17.09 -18.37
CA GLU A 284 16.27 -17.90 -18.59
C GLU A 284 15.58 -18.27 -17.27
N THR A 285 16.37 -18.57 -16.24
CA THR A 285 15.84 -18.90 -14.90
C THR A 285 15.16 -17.68 -14.28
N ILE A 286 15.80 -16.50 -14.30
CA ILE A 286 15.20 -15.27 -13.76
C ILE A 286 13.91 -14.92 -14.53
N LYS A 287 13.89 -15.06 -15.86
CA LYS A 287 12.68 -14.86 -16.68
C LYS A 287 11.54 -15.78 -16.25
N THR A 288 11.84 -17.06 -16.05
CA THR A 288 10.85 -18.04 -15.61
C THR A 288 10.28 -17.70 -14.22
N LEU A 289 11.14 -17.26 -13.29
CA LEU A 289 10.71 -16.82 -11.96
C LEU A 289 9.83 -15.56 -12.06
N TYR A 290 10.25 -14.58 -12.85
CA TYR A 290 9.48 -13.36 -13.05
C TYR A 290 8.12 -13.64 -13.69
N ASP A 291 8.04 -14.45 -14.74
CA ASP A 291 6.77 -14.75 -15.42
C ASP A 291 5.75 -15.40 -14.48
N LYS A 292 6.21 -16.16 -13.48
CA LYS A 292 5.35 -16.80 -12.48
C LYS A 292 5.00 -15.87 -11.31
N PHE A 293 5.97 -15.09 -10.81
CA PHE A 293 5.87 -14.31 -9.57
C PHE A 293 5.92 -12.79 -9.77
N SER A 294 5.63 -12.30 -10.98
CA SER A 294 5.80 -10.88 -11.33
C SER A 294 5.05 -9.93 -10.40
N GLU A 295 3.87 -10.32 -9.92
CA GLU A 295 3.03 -9.48 -9.05
C GLU A 295 3.73 -9.19 -7.73
N PHE A 296 4.24 -10.23 -7.06
CA PHE A 296 5.04 -10.11 -5.85
C PHE A 296 6.36 -9.38 -6.08
N MET A 297 7.07 -9.66 -7.18
CA MET A 297 8.32 -8.95 -7.50
C MET A 297 8.09 -7.45 -7.72
N ILE A 298 7.05 -7.09 -8.48
CA ILE A 298 6.67 -5.69 -8.71
C ILE A 298 6.28 -5.02 -7.39
N GLN A 299 5.54 -5.70 -6.50
CA GLN A 299 5.23 -5.18 -5.18
C GLN A 299 6.50 -4.84 -4.38
N ASN A 300 7.48 -5.75 -4.35
CA ASN A 300 8.75 -5.49 -3.66
C ASN A 300 9.52 -4.33 -4.29
N PHE A 301 9.49 -4.18 -5.61
CA PHE A 301 10.08 -3.01 -6.28
C PHE A 301 9.34 -1.71 -5.97
N ASP A 302 8.02 -1.76 -5.87
CA ASP A 302 7.18 -0.62 -5.48
C ASP A 302 7.54 -0.15 -4.07
N ASP A 303 7.67 -1.08 -3.14
CA ASP A 303 8.06 -0.83 -1.75
C ASP A 303 9.50 -0.30 -1.65
N LEU A 304 10.41 -0.84 -2.47
CA LEU A 304 11.79 -0.36 -2.58
C LEU A 304 11.86 1.11 -3.03
N PHE A 305 11.13 1.46 -4.09
CA PHE A 305 11.06 2.83 -4.59
C PHE A 305 10.32 3.77 -3.64
N PHE A 306 9.49 3.28 -2.73
CA PHE A 306 8.81 4.15 -1.77
C PHE A 306 9.62 4.36 -0.49
N SER A 307 10.16 3.29 0.08
CA SER A 307 10.68 3.28 1.46
C SER A 307 12.13 3.75 1.56
N ASN A 308 12.94 3.55 0.52
CA ASN A 308 14.36 3.87 0.55
C ASN A 308 14.65 5.23 -0.08
N ASP A 309 15.55 6.02 0.51
CA ASP A 309 16.00 7.28 -0.10
C ASP A 309 17.02 7.06 -1.23
N ASN A 310 17.72 5.91 -1.21
CA ASN A 310 18.70 5.49 -2.22
C ASN A 310 18.37 4.10 -2.77
N VAL A 311 17.53 4.03 -3.80
CA VAL A 311 17.15 2.75 -4.44
C VAL A 311 18.37 1.96 -4.92
N CYS A 312 19.37 2.65 -5.49
CA CYS A 312 20.52 2.03 -6.17
C CYS A 312 21.50 1.29 -5.25
N ASP A 313 21.41 1.47 -3.93
CA ASP A 313 22.33 0.87 -2.97
C ASP A 313 21.79 -0.47 -2.41
N SER A 314 20.56 -0.84 -2.78
CA SER A 314 19.89 -2.06 -2.31
C SER A 314 20.24 -3.29 -3.18
N GLU A 315 20.22 -4.48 -2.59
CA GLU A 315 20.42 -5.72 -3.36
C GLU A 315 19.21 -6.03 -4.25
N GLU A 316 18.02 -5.64 -3.82
CA GLU A 316 16.77 -5.71 -4.59
C GLU A 316 16.88 -4.90 -5.89
N TYR A 317 17.64 -3.79 -5.87
CA TYR A 317 17.89 -2.99 -7.07
C TYR A 317 18.70 -3.74 -8.14
N LYS A 318 19.62 -4.64 -7.77
CA LYS A 318 20.35 -5.45 -8.76
C LYS A 318 19.39 -6.33 -9.56
N LEU A 319 18.47 -7.00 -8.86
CA LEU A 319 17.42 -7.78 -9.50
C LEU A 319 16.50 -6.89 -10.35
N PHE A 320 16.06 -5.75 -9.80
CA PHE A 320 15.24 -4.79 -10.53
C PHE A 320 15.91 -4.32 -11.83
N ASN A 321 17.17 -3.87 -11.76
CA ASN A 321 17.92 -3.37 -12.90
C ASN A 321 18.17 -4.50 -13.93
N PHE A 322 18.43 -5.72 -13.48
CA PHE A 322 18.53 -6.88 -14.37
C PHE A 322 17.22 -7.11 -15.15
N ILE A 323 16.10 -7.22 -14.44
CA ILE A 323 14.77 -7.45 -15.03
C ILE A 323 14.35 -6.29 -15.94
N LEU A 324 14.68 -5.05 -15.56
CA LEU A 324 14.47 -3.84 -16.35
C LEU A 324 15.24 -3.91 -17.69
N ARG A 325 16.52 -4.25 -17.65
CA ARG A 325 17.38 -4.35 -18.85
C ARG A 325 16.93 -5.46 -19.80
N GLU A 326 16.46 -6.58 -19.24
CA GLU A 326 15.85 -7.68 -19.99
C GLU A 326 14.46 -7.34 -20.55
N GLY A 327 13.87 -6.20 -20.16
CA GLY A 327 12.62 -5.68 -20.70
C GLY A 327 11.36 -6.35 -20.20
N LEU A 328 11.46 -6.99 -19.05
CA LEU A 328 10.35 -7.66 -18.40
C LEU A 328 9.40 -6.66 -17.71
N LEU A 329 9.89 -5.45 -17.40
CA LEU A 329 9.12 -4.36 -16.78
C LEU A 329 8.40 -3.45 -17.79
N ASN A 330 8.43 -3.75 -19.09
CA ASN A 330 7.89 -2.86 -20.13
C ASN A 330 6.37 -2.63 -20.03
N ASN A 331 5.65 -3.54 -19.38
CA ASN A 331 4.21 -3.42 -19.15
C ASN A 331 3.88 -2.84 -17.77
N THR A 332 4.86 -2.23 -17.09
CA THR A 332 4.74 -1.68 -15.73
C THR A 332 5.17 -0.21 -15.72
N LYS A 333 4.94 0.50 -14.60
CA LYS A 333 5.36 1.91 -14.42
C LYS A 333 6.83 2.19 -14.64
N TYR A 334 7.66 1.16 -14.59
CA TYR A 334 9.09 1.24 -14.82
C TYR A 334 9.50 1.20 -16.29
N ALA A 335 8.56 1.05 -17.23
CA ALA A 335 8.86 0.99 -18.67
C ALA A 335 9.71 2.17 -19.15
N ILE A 336 9.41 3.38 -18.66
CA ILE A 336 10.16 4.61 -18.95
C ILE A 336 11.64 4.49 -18.58
N LEU A 337 11.95 3.77 -17.51
CA LEU A 337 13.32 3.57 -17.01
C LEU A 337 14.13 2.65 -17.93
N GLN A 338 13.49 1.80 -18.74
CA GLN A 338 14.20 0.82 -19.56
C GLN A 338 15.13 1.50 -20.57
N THR A 339 14.61 2.54 -21.23
CA THR A 339 15.37 3.30 -22.22
C THR A 339 16.60 3.94 -21.58
N TRP A 340 16.48 4.42 -20.34
CA TRP A 340 17.56 5.06 -19.60
C TRP A 340 18.57 4.05 -19.09
N ALA A 341 18.11 2.92 -18.54
CA ALA A 341 18.96 1.82 -18.12
C ALA A 341 19.78 1.27 -19.28
N LYS A 342 19.20 1.09 -20.48
CA LYS A 342 19.96 0.64 -21.67
C LYS A 342 21.03 1.64 -22.11
N ARG A 343 20.80 2.94 -21.93
CA ARG A 343 21.71 4.01 -22.37
C ARG A 343 22.85 4.25 -21.39
N TYR A 344 22.55 4.30 -20.10
CA TYR A 344 23.52 4.63 -19.06
C TYR A 344 24.08 3.37 -18.38
N LYS A 345 25.34 3.46 -17.95
CA LYS A 345 25.97 2.39 -17.16
C LYS A 345 25.25 2.26 -15.82
N GLU A 346 25.23 1.05 -15.27
CA GLU A 346 24.56 0.74 -14.00
C GLU A 346 25.01 1.62 -12.84
N ASP A 347 26.33 1.84 -12.71
CA ASP A 347 26.91 2.67 -11.66
C ASP A 347 27.01 4.17 -12.01
N SER A 348 26.42 4.60 -13.12
CA SER A 348 26.58 5.98 -13.57
C SER A 348 25.78 6.95 -12.69
N ASN A 349 26.38 8.10 -12.38
CA ASN A 349 25.71 9.14 -11.59
C ASN A 349 24.45 9.67 -12.31
N GLU A 350 24.46 9.64 -13.64
CA GLU A 350 23.33 10.01 -14.49
C GLU A 350 22.12 9.09 -14.22
N LEU A 351 22.30 7.77 -14.29
CA LEU A 351 21.21 6.80 -14.04
C LEU A 351 20.70 6.90 -12.60
N LYS A 352 21.61 6.96 -11.62
CA LYS A 352 21.25 7.11 -10.20
C LYS A 352 20.42 8.37 -9.96
N ASN A 353 20.77 9.49 -10.60
CA ASN A 353 20.01 10.73 -10.48
C ASN A 353 18.65 10.65 -11.18
N LEU A 354 18.56 10.06 -12.38
CA LEU A 354 17.27 9.86 -13.07
C LEU A 354 16.31 8.98 -12.27
N LEU A 355 16.82 7.90 -11.67
CA LEU A 355 16.02 7.03 -10.80
C LEU A 355 15.52 7.77 -9.56
N SER A 356 16.37 8.61 -8.96
CA SER A 356 15.98 9.47 -7.83
C SER A 356 14.89 10.46 -8.24
N ILE A 357 15.03 11.12 -9.40
CA ILE A 357 14.03 12.06 -9.94
C ILE A 357 12.69 11.33 -10.16
N TYR A 358 12.72 10.18 -10.84
CA TYR A 358 11.54 9.36 -11.06
C TYR A 358 10.87 8.99 -9.73
N GLN A 359 11.66 8.55 -8.76
CA GLN A 359 11.18 8.20 -7.43
C GLN A 359 10.44 9.35 -6.74
N TYR A 360 11.03 10.54 -6.68
CA TYR A 360 10.39 11.72 -6.08
C TYR A 360 9.12 12.12 -6.82
N VAL A 361 9.12 12.08 -8.15
CA VAL A 361 7.93 12.34 -8.96
C VAL A 361 6.80 11.38 -8.60
N GLN A 362 7.09 10.08 -8.50
CA GLN A 362 6.05 9.11 -8.15
C GLN A 362 5.56 9.28 -6.71
N LYS A 363 6.46 9.57 -5.75
CA LYS A 363 6.09 9.90 -4.36
C LYS A 363 5.15 11.12 -4.30
N ILE A 364 5.49 12.20 -5.01
CA ILE A 364 4.65 13.40 -5.13
C ILE A 364 3.29 13.04 -5.74
N LYS A 365 3.29 12.30 -6.86
CA LYS A 365 2.06 11.87 -7.55
C LYS A 365 1.14 11.06 -6.63
N TYR A 366 1.72 10.16 -5.84
CA TYR A 366 0.98 9.41 -4.83
C TYR A 366 0.37 10.34 -3.78
N GLN A 367 1.14 11.26 -3.21
CA GLN A 367 0.65 12.19 -2.19
C GLN A 367 -0.50 13.07 -2.72
N LEU A 368 -0.46 13.46 -3.99
CA LEU A 368 -1.54 14.20 -4.63
C LEU A 368 -2.82 13.36 -4.84
N GLY A 369 -2.72 12.03 -4.84
CA GLY A 369 -3.87 11.13 -4.93
C GLY A 369 -4.83 11.24 -3.75
N LEU A 370 -6.14 11.24 -4.00
CA LEU A 370 -7.18 11.29 -2.97
C LEU A 370 -7.21 9.98 -2.16
N LYS A 371 -7.04 10.04 -0.84
CA LYS A 371 -6.85 8.85 0.01
C LYS A 371 -8.16 8.25 0.51
N ASN A 372 -8.12 7.00 0.96
CA ASN A 372 -9.27 6.35 1.63
C ASN A 372 -9.64 7.02 2.97
N GLU A 373 -8.66 7.55 3.68
CA GLU A 373 -8.85 8.25 4.96
C GLU A 373 -9.70 9.53 4.82
N ASP A 374 -9.77 10.09 3.61
CA ASP A 374 -10.60 11.24 3.27
C ASP A 374 -12.11 10.90 3.08
N LYS A 375 -12.53 9.64 3.28
CA LYS A 375 -13.96 9.22 3.17
C LYS A 375 -14.87 9.96 4.16
N ASN A 376 -14.34 10.37 5.31
CA ASN A 376 -15.13 11.02 6.35
C ASN A 376 -15.43 12.50 6.06
N LYS A 377 -14.97 13.05 4.93
CA LYS A 377 -15.12 14.48 4.59
C LYS A 377 -16.40 14.87 3.81
N ASN A 378 -17.32 13.92 3.52
CA ASN A 378 -18.54 14.18 2.72
C ASN A 378 -18.23 15.01 1.43
N LEU A 379 -17.21 14.59 0.69
CA LEU A 379 -16.77 15.31 -0.51
C LEU A 379 -17.81 15.16 -1.63
N LYS A 380 -18.02 16.26 -2.36
CA LYS A 380 -18.83 16.26 -3.58
C LYS A 380 -17.93 16.37 -4.81
N PHE A 381 -18.32 15.70 -5.88
CA PHE A 381 -17.56 15.69 -7.15
C PHE A 381 -18.37 16.40 -8.24
N GLY A 382 -18.40 17.73 -8.17
CA GLY A 382 -19.14 18.57 -9.10
C GLY A 382 -18.38 18.81 -10.40
N HIS A 383 -19.07 18.68 -11.53
CA HIS A 383 -18.57 19.01 -12.86
C HIS A 383 -19.51 20.01 -13.53
N TYR A 384 -19.04 21.25 -13.71
CA TYR A 384 -19.82 22.30 -14.38
C TYR A 384 -19.73 22.15 -15.89
N THR A 385 -20.87 22.19 -16.56
CA THR A 385 -20.95 21.99 -18.02
C THR A 385 -22.18 22.69 -18.62
N LYS A 386 -22.25 22.72 -19.95
CA LYS A 386 -23.35 23.33 -20.68
C LYS A 386 -24.61 22.46 -20.61
N GLY A 387 -25.78 23.09 -20.69
CA GLY A 387 -27.05 22.38 -20.77
C GLY A 387 -27.14 21.41 -21.95
N SER A 388 -26.55 21.75 -23.10
CA SER A 388 -26.49 20.87 -24.27
C SER A 388 -25.68 19.60 -24.03
N VAL A 389 -24.65 19.65 -23.17
CA VAL A 389 -23.88 18.46 -22.79
C VAL A 389 -24.74 17.53 -21.93
N LEU A 390 -25.51 18.08 -20.99
CA LEU A 390 -26.50 17.28 -20.25
C LEU A 390 -27.48 16.61 -21.21
N GLN A 391 -28.03 17.34 -22.19
CA GLN A 391 -28.95 16.73 -23.17
C GLN A 391 -28.29 15.58 -23.94
N SER A 392 -27.01 15.71 -24.32
CA SER A 392 -26.29 14.61 -24.99
C SER A 392 -26.05 13.38 -24.10
N LEU A 393 -25.96 13.56 -22.78
CA LEU A 393 -25.84 12.46 -21.82
C LEU A 393 -27.18 11.76 -21.55
N LEU A 394 -28.28 12.52 -21.65
CA LEU A 394 -29.64 12.01 -21.48
C LEU A 394 -30.22 11.42 -22.77
N ASP A 395 -29.54 11.59 -23.91
CA ASP A 395 -29.98 11.05 -25.18
C ASP A 395 -30.04 9.51 -25.12
N GLN A 396 -31.15 8.94 -25.57
CA GLN A 396 -31.44 7.50 -25.47
C GLN A 396 -31.67 6.95 -26.87
N LYS A 397 -31.19 5.73 -27.10
CA LYS A 397 -31.66 4.93 -28.24
C LYS A 397 -33.00 4.29 -27.89
N GLU A 398 -33.87 4.12 -28.88
CA GLU A 398 -35.14 3.39 -28.74
C GLU A 398 -34.88 1.87 -28.53
N GLU A 399 -34.35 1.50 -27.36
CA GLU A 399 -34.14 0.11 -26.94
C GLU A 399 -34.81 -0.15 -25.57
N SER A 400 -34.90 -1.42 -25.16
CA SER A 400 -35.87 -1.93 -24.18
C SER A 400 -35.72 -1.47 -22.71
N SER A 401 -34.70 -0.67 -22.37
CA SER A 401 -34.51 -0.18 -20.99
C SER A 401 -33.93 1.24 -20.96
N PHE A 402 -34.59 2.13 -20.22
CA PHE A 402 -34.15 3.51 -19.99
C PHE A 402 -33.08 3.57 -18.89
N SER A 403 -31.88 4.06 -19.22
CA SER A 403 -30.82 4.33 -18.25
C SER A 403 -29.80 5.34 -18.78
N ILE A 404 -29.06 5.99 -17.90
CA ILE A 404 -27.97 6.88 -18.33
C ILE A 404 -26.75 6.03 -18.73
N VAL A 405 -26.56 5.82 -20.03
CA VAL A 405 -25.42 5.04 -20.56
C VAL A 405 -24.26 5.94 -21.05
N GLY A 406 -24.47 7.26 -21.05
CA GLY A 406 -23.49 8.24 -21.53
C GLY A 406 -22.14 8.16 -20.81
N LYS A 407 -21.07 8.45 -21.54
CA LYS A 407 -19.69 8.52 -21.03
C LYS A 407 -19.21 9.96 -21.04
N THR A 408 -18.50 10.38 -20.00
CA THR A 408 -17.85 11.69 -20.02
C THR A 408 -16.49 11.62 -20.72
N ARG A 409 -16.02 12.79 -21.15
CA ARG A 409 -14.83 12.99 -21.95
C ARG A 409 -13.71 13.54 -21.07
N LEU A 410 -12.49 13.03 -21.27
CA LEU A 410 -11.27 13.65 -20.79
C LEU A 410 -10.66 14.38 -21.99
N ASN A 411 -10.48 15.69 -21.88
CA ASN A 411 -9.94 16.52 -22.95
C ASN A 411 -8.41 16.52 -22.87
N ASN A 412 -7.74 16.72 -24.00
CA ASN A 412 -6.29 16.89 -24.00
C ASN A 412 -5.87 18.05 -23.08
N ALA A 413 -4.78 17.86 -22.34
CA ALA A 413 -4.30 18.80 -21.34
C ALA A 413 -3.95 20.18 -21.94
N ASN A 414 -3.59 20.26 -23.22
CA ASN A 414 -3.30 21.55 -23.89
C ASN A 414 -4.55 22.42 -24.11
N TYR A 415 -5.75 21.94 -23.79
CA TYR A 415 -7.01 22.69 -23.97
C TYR A 415 -7.52 23.33 -22.69
N MET A 416 -6.74 23.28 -21.59
CA MET A 416 -7.17 23.84 -20.31
C MET A 416 -7.21 25.36 -20.33
N ASN A 417 -8.12 25.92 -19.52
CA ASN A 417 -8.41 27.35 -19.52
C ASN A 417 -7.36 28.17 -18.76
N ASP A 418 -6.66 27.57 -17.80
CA ASP A 418 -5.60 28.23 -17.04
C ASP A 418 -4.31 28.28 -17.88
N PRO A 419 -3.84 29.48 -18.28
CA PRO A 419 -2.65 29.62 -19.10
C PRO A 419 -1.35 29.29 -18.37
N GLU A 420 -1.35 29.22 -17.02
CA GLU A 420 -0.19 28.82 -16.22
C GLU A 420 -0.18 27.32 -15.94
N GLU A 421 -1.22 26.61 -16.36
CA GLU A 421 -1.37 25.18 -16.11
C GLU A 421 -0.30 24.36 -16.82
N GLY A 422 0.41 23.52 -16.06
CA GLY A 422 1.56 22.77 -16.56
C GLY A 422 2.86 23.58 -16.70
N ILE A 423 2.82 24.90 -16.52
CA ILE A 423 4.00 25.78 -16.52
C ILE A 423 4.49 26.06 -15.10
N ILE A 424 3.56 26.15 -14.13
CA ILE A 424 3.89 26.46 -12.74
C ILE A 424 4.90 25.49 -12.15
N ILE A 425 4.71 24.20 -12.41
CA ILE A 425 5.63 23.16 -11.93
C ILE A 425 7.04 23.31 -12.53
N GLU A 426 7.16 23.68 -13.81
CA GLU A 426 8.47 23.97 -14.43
C GLU A 426 9.12 25.16 -13.74
N LYS A 427 8.34 26.21 -13.49
CA LYS A 427 8.83 27.44 -12.86
C LYS A 427 9.31 27.22 -11.43
N ILE A 428 8.61 26.43 -10.62
CA ILE A 428 9.04 26.15 -9.23
C ILE A 428 10.23 25.20 -9.16
N LEU A 429 10.35 24.29 -10.14
CA LEU A 429 11.46 23.33 -10.23
C LEU A 429 12.67 23.88 -11.00
N GLY A 430 12.60 25.11 -11.52
CA GLY A 430 13.71 25.74 -12.26
C GLY A 430 13.97 25.14 -13.64
N LEU A 431 12.96 24.56 -14.28
CA LEU A 431 13.07 23.93 -15.60
C LEU A 431 12.82 24.95 -16.72
N ASP A 432 13.44 24.70 -17.88
CA ASP A 432 13.15 25.45 -19.09
C ASP A 432 11.70 25.26 -19.51
N ARG A 433 11.08 26.36 -19.95
CA ARG A 433 9.69 26.35 -20.39
C ARG A 433 9.58 25.54 -21.68
N ARG A 434 8.71 24.53 -21.69
CA ARG A 434 8.37 23.77 -22.89
C ARG A 434 7.75 24.65 -23.98
N ASP A 435 7.96 24.31 -25.24
CA ASP A 435 7.24 24.93 -26.35
C ASP A 435 5.73 24.68 -26.18
N ALA A 436 4.94 25.75 -26.15
CA ALA A 436 3.48 25.69 -26.02
C ALA A 436 2.80 24.96 -27.19
N LEU A 437 3.50 24.79 -28.32
CA LEU A 437 3.02 24.03 -29.47
C LEU A 437 3.28 22.53 -29.34
N GLU A 438 4.12 22.11 -28.41
CA GLU A 438 4.36 20.69 -28.22
C GLU A 438 3.10 19.99 -27.69
N PRO A 439 2.71 18.86 -28.30
CA PRO A 439 1.50 18.19 -27.91
C PRO A 439 1.70 17.42 -26.59
N SER A 440 0.68 17.42 -25.74
CA SER A 440 0.64 16.56 -24.56
C SER A 440 -0.07 15.26 -24.85
N SER A 441 0.47 14.15 -24.32
CA SER A 441 -0.19 12.84 -24.35
C SER A 441 -1.13 12.62 -23.16
N TRP A 442 -1.37 13.66 -22.36
CA TRP A 442 -2.26 13.61 -21.21
C TRP A 442 -3.65 14.16 -21.53
N PHE A 443 -4.64 13.46 -21.00
CA PHE A 443 -6.05 13.81 -21.08
C PHE A 443 -6.61 13.88 -19.67
N LEU A 444 -7.41 14.90 -19.39
CA LEU A 444 -7.90 15.14 -18.05
C LEU A 444 -9.38 15.58 -18.03
N MET A 445 -10.01 15.31 -16.89
CA MET A 445 -11.34 15.80 -16.56
C MET A 445 -11.34 16.34 -15.13
N SER A 446 -11.81 17.57 -14.98
CA SER A 446 -11.79 18.32 -13.73
C SER A 446 -13.11 18.25 -12.98
N PHE A 447 -12.99 18.26 -11.66
CA PHE A 447 -14.07 18.27 -10.68
C PHE A 447 -13.79 19.29 -9.59
N THR A 448 -14.83 19.66 -8.85
CA THR A 448 -14.71 20.54 -7.69
C THR A 448 -15.62 20.08 -6.56
N ASN A 449 -15.21 20.31 -5.32
CA ASN A 449 -16.11 20.20 -4.17
C ASN A 449 -16.99 21.45 -3.96
N LYS A 450 -16.75 22.54 -4.69
CA LYS A 450 -17.53 23.79 -4.68
C LYS A 450 -18.76 23.68 -5.56
N THR A 451 -19.67 22.77 -5.19
CA THR A 451 -20.95 22.61 -5.86
C THR A 451 -21.88 23.78 -5.53
N ASP A 452 -22.50 24.38 -6.53
CA ASP A 452 -23.36 25.56 -6.39
C ASP A 452 -22.61 26.78 -5.83
N ASP A 453 -21.55 27.22 -6.53
CA ASP A 453 -20.69 28.35 -6.15
C ASP A 453 -20.72 29.46 -7.21
N LEU A 454 -20.67 30.72 -6.78
CA LEU A 454 -20.79 31.88 -7.67
C LEU A 454 -19.63 31.99 -8.67
N ALA A 455 -18.39 31.80 -8.21
CA ALA A 455 -17.22 31.87 -9.08
C ALA A 455 -17.25 30.72 -10.10
N MET A 456 -17.60 29.52 -9.65
CA MET A 456 -17.74 28.37 -10.54
C MET A 456 -18.85 28.53 -11.57
N TRP A 457 -20.02 29.07 -11.19
CA TRP A 457 -21.10 29.38 -12.15
C TRP A 457 -20.68 30.39 -13.21
N SER A 458 -19.91 31.41 -12.81
CA SER A 458 -19.44 32.47 -13.69
C SER A 458 -18.41 31.94 -14.70
N GLN A 459 -17.41 31.20 -14.23
CA GLN A 459 -16.27 30.78 -15.06
C GLN A 459 -16.57 29.50 -15.86
N TYR A 460 -17.23 28.52 -15.24
CA TYR A 460 -17.37 27.17 -15.78
C TYR A 460 -18.82 26.76 -16.05
N GLY A 461 -19.79 27.48 -15.46
CA GLY A 461 -21.22 27.20 -15.56
C GLY A 461 -21.94 27.86 -16.74
N ASP A 462 -21.24 28.17 -17.84
CA ASP A 462 -21.79 28.81 -19.05
C ASP A 462 -22.54 30.12 -18.75
N ASP A 463 -21.87 31.04 -18.01
CA ASP A 463 -22.49 32.28 -17.49
C ASP A 463 -23.79 31.97 -16.72
N ALA A 464 -23.74 31.01 -15.79
CA ALA A 464 -24.87 30.55 -14.99
C ALA A 464 -26.07 29.96 -15.77
N LYS A 465 -25.93 29.69 -17.08
CA LYS A 465 -26.96 29.05 -17.93
C LYS A 465 -26.78 27.54 -18.05
N GLY A 466 -25.66 27.00 -17.59
CA GLY A 466 -25.33 25.58 -17.62
C GLY A 466 -25.88 24.78 -16.42
N VAL A 467 -25.26 23.64 -16.16
CA VAL A 467 -25.57 22.74 -15.05
C VAL A 467 -24.29 22.33 -14.32
N CYS A 468 -24.40 21.95 -13.05
CA CYS A 468 -23.36 21.25 -12.31
C CYS A 468 -23.84 19.81 -12.08
N LEU A 469 -23.11 18.85 -12.64
CA LEU A 469 -23.34 17.42 -12.45
C LEU A 469 -22.51 16.96 -11.25
N VAL A 470 -23.15 16.56 -10.16
CA VAL A 470 -22.48 15.98 -9.01
C VAL A 470 -22.47 14.47 -9.17
N LEU A 471 -21.29 13.89 -9.35
CA LEU A 471 -21.14 12.46 -9.55
C LEU A 471 -21.16 11.71 -8.22
N ARG A 472 -21.60 10.46 -8.26
CA ARG A 472 -21.62 9.58 -7.09
C ARG A 472 -20.18 9.24 -6.68
N GLU A 473 -19.94 9.14 -5.37
CA GLU A 473 -18.59 8.89 -4.85
C GLU A 473 -18.03 7.52 -5.24
N ASP A 474 -18.91 6.51 -5.34
CA ASP A 474 -18.57 5.15 -5.75
C ASP A 474 -18.17 5.01 -7.23
N ASP A 475 -18.36 6.06 -8.03
CA ASP A 475 -17.87 6.18 -9.42
C ASP A 475 -16.33 6.28 -9.49
N PHE A 476 -15.66 6.60 -8.37
CA PHE A 476 -14.22 6.84 -8.30
C PHE A 476 -13.50 5.85 -7.38
N SER A 477 -12.23 5.61 -7.73
CA SER A 477 -11.27 4.95 -6.84
C SER A 477 -10.52 5.98 -6.00
N ARG A 478 -10.12 5.54 -4.80
CA ARG A 478 -9.24 6.27 -3.90
C ARG A 478 -7.92 5.50 -3.75
N PHE A 479 -6.85 6.23 -3.53
CA PHE A 479 -5.52 5.65 -3.32
C PHE A 479 -5.46 5.01 -1.93
N SER A 480 -5.06 3.75 -1.93
CA SER A 480 -4.86 2.89 -0.77
C SER A 480 -3.39 2.48 -0.63
N SER A 481 -2.68 2.34 -1.75
CA SER A 481 -1.25 2.05 -1.78
C SER A 481 -0.60 2.71 -3.00
N PHE A 482 0.72 2.65 -3.07
CA PHE A 482 1.48 3.17 -4.20
C PHE A 482 1.19 2.42 -5.52
N ASN A 483 0.67 1.20 -5.45
CA ASN A 483 0.27 0.42 -6.64
C ASN A 483 -0.87 1.09 -7.40
N ASP A 484 -1.67 1.90 -6.70
CA ASP A 484 -2.78 2.65 -7.28
C ASP A 484 -2.31 3.82 -8.17
N VAL A 485 -1.01 4.18 -8.12
CA VAL A 485 -0.43 5.25 -8.94
C VAL A 485 -0.47 4.86 -10.41
N SER A 486 -1.42 5.46 -11.13
CA SER A 486 -1.47 5.40 -12.58
C SER A 486 -0.15 5.92 -13.16
N TRP A 487 0.28 5.37 -14.30
CA TRP A 487 1.54 5.71 -14.95
C TRP A 487 1.38 5.76 -16.47
N ARG A 488 2.34 6.39 -17.16
CA ARG A 488 2.43 6.48 -18.63
C ARG A 488 2.56 5.09 -19.27
N ARG A 489 1.43 4.45 -19.55
CA ARG A 489 1.40 3.21 -20.35
C ARG A 489 1.86 3.50 -21.77
N GLU A 490 3.12 3.23 -22.08
CA GLU A 490 3.54 3.04 -23.47
C GLU A 490 2.85 1.80 -24.01
N LYS A 491 1.67 1.98 -24.61
CA LYS A 491 0.95 0.87 -25.22
C LYS A 491 1.60 0.56 -26.57
N ASN A 492 2.72 -0.15 -26.53
CA ASN A 492 3.21 -0.94 -27.65
C ASN A 492 3.38 -2.39 -27.17
N PHE A 493 2.51 -3.26 -27.71
CA PHE A 493 2.53 -4.73 -27.73
C PHE A 493 1.54 -5.53 -26.83
N LEU A 494 0.60 -6.13 -27.57
CA LEU A 494 -0.24 -7.32 -27.43
C LEU A 494 -1.19 -7.58 -26.24
N GLU A 495 -2.46 -7.75 -26.64
CA GLU A 495 -3.70 -8.15 -25.95
C GLU A 495 -3.68 -9.54 -25.26
N PHE A 496 -2.56 -9.99 -24.67
CA PHE A 496 -2.50 -11.30 -24.01
C PHE A 496 -2.80 -11.23 -22.50
N SER A 497 -2.42 -10.12 -21.83
CA SER A 497 -2.58 -9.95 -20.37
C SER A 497 -4.04 -9.76 -19.93
N ASP A 498 -4.83 -9.04 -20.72
CA ASP A 498 -6.22 -8.70 -20.36
C ASP A 498 -7.14 -9.94 -20.29
N LYS A 499 -6.76 -11.06 -20.92
CA LYS A 499 -7.48 -12.35 -20.82
C LYS A 499 -7.08 -13.19 -19.60
N MET A 500 -5.84 -13.08 -19.11
CA MET A 500 -5.40 -13.75 -17.87
C MET A 500 -5.97 -13.08 -16.62
N TYR A 501 -6.17 -11.76 -16.67
CA TYR A 501 -6.79 -11.00 -15.59
C TYR A 501 -8.27 -11.40 -15.36
N LEU A 502 -8.98 -11.77 -16.43
CA LEU A 502 -10.35 -12.30 -16.32
C LEU A 502 -10.39 -13.73 -15.75
N LEU A 503 -9.37 -14.55 -16.01
CA LEU A 503 -9.28 -15.90 -15.45
C LEU A 503 -8.91 -15.90 -13.95
N LYS A 504 -8.08 -14.94 -13.50
CA LYS A 504 -7.70 -14.77 -12.08
C LYS A 504 -8.88 -14.31 -11.20
N SER A 505 -9.81 -13.50 -11.71
CA SER A 505 -10.94 -13.01 -10.91
C SER A 505 -11.93 -14.10 -10.51
N GLU A 506 -12.03 -15.18 -11.29
CA GLU A 506 -12.86 -16.35 -10.93
C GLU A 506 -12.21 -17.23 -9.84
N LEU A 507 -10.88 -17.14 -9.66
CA LEU A 507 -10.12 -17.95 -8.70
C LEU A 507 -9.88 -17.23 -7.35
N ASN A 508 -9.80 -15.89 -7.34
CA ASN A 508 -9.46 -15.10 -6.14
C ASN A 508 -10.62 -14.88 -5.14
N ILE A 509 -11.85 -15.25 -5.47
CA ILE A 509 -13.00 -15.16 -4.53
C ILE A 509 -12.88 -16.21 -3.39
N GLY A 510 -11.98 -17.20 -3.52
CA GLY A 510 -11.74 -18.23 -2.51
C GLY A 510 -10.73 -17.89 -1.40
N PHE A 511 -9.93 -16.82 -1.53
CA PHE A 511 -8.76 -16.60 -0.68
C PHE A 511 -8.92 -15.58 0.47
N GLU A 512 -9.94 -14.71 0.44
CA GLU A 512 -10.19 -13.72 1.52
C GLU A 512 -10.80 -14.32 2.80
N LYS A 513 -10.90 -15.65 2.92
CA LYS A 513 -11.53 -16.34 4.08
C LYS A 513 -10.57 -17.10 5.01
N SER A 514 -9.25 -17.06 4.81
CA SER A 514 -8.31 -17.88 5.60
C SER A 514 -7.45 -17.15 6.63
N ILE A 515 -7.58 -15.82 6.81
CA ILE A 515 -6.75 -15.06 7.79
C ILE A 515 -7.46 -14.81 9.13
N PHE A 516 -8.72 -15.26 9.30
CA PHE A 516 -9.38 -15.31 10.61
C PHE A 516 -10.12 -16.64 10.81
N ARG A 517 -9.36 -17.73 11.04
CA ARG A 517 -9.87 -18.95 11.67
C ARG A 517 -8.73 -19.85 12.11
N SER A 518 -8.14 -19.53 13.25
CA SER A 518 -7.33 -20.46 14.04
C SER A 518 -7.58 -20.21 15.51
N GLU A 519 -8.83 -20.41 15.93
CA GLU A 519 -9.26 -20.58 17.32
C GLU A 519 -10.75 -20.95 17.33
N SER A 520 -11.07 -22.22 17.08
CA SER A 520 -12.23 -22.92 17.67
C SER A 520 -12.36 -24.34 17.11
N GLU A 521 -12.53 -25.27 18.05
CA GLU A 521 -13.21 -26.57 17.91
C GLU A 521 -12.41 -27.78 17.42
N ASN A 522 -11.78 -28.42 18.41
CA ASN A 522 -11.91 -29.86 18.57
C ASN A 522 -13.40 -30.24 18.71
N SER A 523 -13.86 -31.21 17.91
CA SER A 523 -14.53 -32.45 18.33
C SER A 523 -15.80 -32.88 17.56
N VAL A 524 -15.80 -34.18 17.26
CA VAL A 524 -16.90 -35.15 17.05
C VAL A 524 -17.64 -35.19 15.70
N ASP A 525 -17.44 -36.34 15.03
CA ASP A 525 -18.27 -36.95 13.98
C ASP A 525 -19.78 -36.85 14.26
N THR A 526 -20.59 -36.50 13.25
CA THR A 526 -21.77 -37.30 12.89
C THR A 526 -22.29 -36.93 11.50
N VAL A 527 -22.62 -37.98 10.76
CA VAL A 527 -23.32 -38.02 9.48
C VAL A 527 -24.76 -37.51 9.65
N ASN A 528 -25.23 -36.64 8.75
CA ASN A 528 -26.50 -36.83 8.05
C ASN A 528 -26.73 -35.82 6.92
N ASP A 529 -27.17 -36.42 5.82
CA ASP A 529 -27.70 -35.89 4.57
C ASP A 529 -29.13 -35.37 4.79
N GLU A 530 -29.47 -34.20 4.26
CA GLU A 530 -30.82 -33.87 3.78
C GLU A 530 -30.80 -32.51 3.06
N GLY A 531 -31.07 -32.55 1.75
CA GLY A 531 -31.05 -31.39 0.88
C GLY A 531 -32.24 -30.45 1.06
N THR A 532 -32.04 -29.18 0.68
CA THR A 532 -33.14 -28.33 0.21
C THR A 532 -32.63 -27.31 -0.81
N GLU A 533 -33.44 -27.17 -1.85
CA GLU A 533 -33.32 -26.49 -3.15
C GLU A 533 -32.59 -25.14 -3.24
N LEU A 534 -31.82 -25.04 -4.33
CA LEU A 534 -31.22 -23.84 -4.91
C LEU A 534 -32.28 -22.86 -5.43
N ASN A 535 -32.23 -21.61 -4.96
CA ASN A 535 -32.73 -20.44 -5.69
C ASN A 535 -31.72 -19.30 -5.53
N SER A 536 -30.65 -19.33 -6.32
CA SER A 536 -29.71 -18.22 -6.45
C SER A 536 -30.19 -17.28 -7.55
N VAL A 537 -30.76 -16.15 -7.13
CA VAL A 537 -30.76 -14.93 -7.95
C VAL A 537 -29.32 -14.45 -7.99
N GLU A 538 -28.69 -14.56 -9.16
CA GLU A 538 -27.38 -14.01 -9.47
C GLU A 538 -27.37 -12.51 -9.11
N LYS A 539 -26.65 -12.18 -8.04
CA LYS A 539 -26.08 -10.85 -7.85
C LYS A 539 -24.70 -10.89 -8.47
N ASP A 540 -24.57 -10.26 -9.64
CA ASP A 540 -23.29 -9.98 -10.28
C ASP A 540 -22.31 -9.43 -9.24
N SER A 541 -21.20 -10.14 -9.05
CA SER A 541 -20.07 -9.67 -8.27
C SER A 541 -19.36 -8.57 -9.06
N ASP A 542 -19.48 -7.32 -8.60
CA ASP A 542 -18.74 -6.17 -9.11
C ASP A 542 -17.22 -6.44 -9.10
N SER A 543 -16.66 -6.74 -10.27
CA SER A 543 -15.23 -6.80 -10.47
C SER A 543 -14.61 -5.41 -10.20
N LYS A 544 -13.61 -5.32 -9.31
CA LYS A 544 -12.81 -4.11 -9.01
C LYS A 544 -11.95 -3.58 -10.20
N GLY A 545 -12.25 -3.95 -11.44
CA GLY A 545 -11.47 -3.56 -12.62
C GLY A 545 -12.06 -2.36 -13.35
N ASN A 546 -11.33 -1.23 -13.40
CA ASN A 546 -11.60 0.04 -14.13
C ASN A 546 -12.35 1.18 -13.40
N ARG A 547 -12.14 1.46 -12.12
CA ARG A 547 -12.58 2.75 -11.55
C ARG A 547 -11.50 3.82 -11.73
N ASP A 548 -11.92 5.06 -11.99
CA ASP A 548 -10.99 6.17 -12.23
C ASP A 548 -10.46 6.73 -10.90
N TYR A 549 -9.15 6.89 -10.77
CA TYR A 549 -8.52 7.49 -9.59
C TYR A 549 -8.55 9.02 -9.66
N LEU A 550 -8.78 9.66 -8.51
CA LEU A 550 -8.82 11.12 -8.38
C LEU A 550 -7.52 11.68 -7.79
N TYR A 551 -6.95 12.66 -8.48
CA TYR A 551 -5.86 13.48 -7.99
C TYR A 551 -6.39 14.82 -7.49
N ARG A 552 -5.85 15.30 -6.37
CA ARG A 552 -6.10 16.63 -5.79
C ARG A 552 -5.08 17.61 -6.39
N ILE A 553 -5.47 18.85 -6.63
CA ILE A 553 -4.58 19.88 -7.16
C ILE A 553 -3.90 20.65 -6.03
N ALA A 554 -2.57 20.70 -6.07
CA ALA A 554 -1.78 21.52 -5.15
C ALA A 554 -1.61 22.94 -5.70
N TYR A 555 -1.76 23.93 -4.82
CA TYR A 555 -1.73 25.34 -5.18
C TYR A 555 -0.46 26.02 -4.67
N VAL A 556 0.30 26.65 -5.56
CA VAL A 556 1.60 27.26 -5.25
C VAL A 556 1.42 28.72 -4.85
N LYS A 557 1.93 29.15 -3.68
CA LYS A 557 1.79 30.54 -3.17
C LYS A 557 2.77 31.52 -3.80
N ASN A 558 4.04 31.16 -3.79
CA ASN A 558 5.14 32.04 -4.19
C ASN A 558 6.31 31.20 -4.71
N ILE A 559 7.19 31.84 -5.48
CA ILE A 559 8.36 31.21 -6.09
C ILE A 559 9.58 31.85 -5.44
N GLY A 560 9.92 31.38 -4.25
CA GLY A 560 11.11 31.77 -3.49
C GLY A 560 12.25 30.75 -3.68
N GLU A 561 13.23 30.79 -2.77
CA GLU A 561 14.26 29.73 -2.69
C GLU A 561 13.62 28.38 -2.36
N ASP A 562 12.73 28.36 -1.36
CA ASP A 562 11.93 27.20 -0.97
C ASP A 562 10.54 27.21 -1.62
N ILE A 563 10.05 26.03 -1.99
CA ILE A 563 8.72 25.84 -2.57
C ILE A 563 7.68 25.86 -1.44
N GLU A 564 6.69 26.77 -1.54
CA GLU A 564 5.58 26.89 -0.59
C GLU A 564 4.22 26.60 -1.26
N LEU A 565 3.43 25.74 -0.63
CA LEU A 565 2.09 25.35 -1.05
C LEU A 565 1.01 25.91 -0.12
N GLU A 566 -0.15 26.21 -0.69
CA GLU A 566 -1.33 26.64 0.05
C GLU A 566 -2.15 25.45 0.53
N GLN A 567 -2.43 25.43 1.83
CA GLN A 567 -3.35 24.49 2.42
C GLN A 567 -4.79 24.78 1.94
N THR A 568 -5.48 23.74 1.47
CA THR A 568 -6.88 23.79 1.06
C THR A 568 -7.74 22.83 1.88
N GLU A 569 -9.05 22.77 1.61
CA GLU A 569 -9.96 21.81 2.24
C GLU A 569 -9.62 20.35 1.86
N LEU A 570 -8.91 20.15 0.75
CA LEU A 570 -8.55 18.82 0.26
C LEU A 570 -7.26 18.28 0.90
N PHE A 571 -6.43 19.12 1.51
CA PHE A 571 -5.16 18.73 2.11
C PHE A 571 -5.07 19.10 3.60
N GLY A 572 -4.69 18.12 4.42
CA GLY A 572 -4.26 18.37 5.79
C GLY A 572 -2.94 19.14 5.85
N LYS A 573 -2.67 19.79 6.99
CA LYS A 573 -1.42 20.56 7.18
C LYS A 573 -0.18 19.67 7.03
N SER A 574 -0.18 18.47 7.61
CA SER A 574 0.93 17.53 7.51
C SER A 574 1.16 17.02 6.09
N GLU A 575 0.10 16.88 5.28
CA GLU A 575 0.24 16.46 3.87
C GLU A 575 0.91 17.53 3.03
N ILE A 576 0.59 18.81 3.29
CA ILE A 576 1.24 19.95 2.63
C ILE A 576 2.72 20.03 3.00
N GLU A 577 3.05 19.92 4.29
CA GLU A 577 4.45 19.94 4.76
C GLU A 577 5.29 18.82 4.12
N GLU A 578 4.72 17.62 3.97
CA GLU A 578 5.41 16.51 3.31
C GLU A 578 5.54 16.72 1.79
N LEU A 579 4.51 17.26 1.13
CA LEU A 579 4.57 17.61 -0.29
C LEU A 579 5.64 18.67 -0.59
N GLU A 580 5.73 19.72 0.24
CA GLU A 580 6.77 20.75 0.14
C GLU A 580 8.16 20.15 0.29
N LYS A 581 8.37 19.27 1.28
CA LYS A 581 9.63 18.55 1.48
C LYS A 581 10.00 17.73 0.24
N LEU A 582 9.08 16.95 -0.30
CA LEU A 582 9.30 16.14 -1.50
C LEU A 582 9.64 17.00 -2.74
N LEU A 583 8.96 18.13 -2.91
CA LEU A 583 9.21 19.07 -4.02
C LEU A 583 10.59 19.72 -3.92
N ASN A 584 11.00 20.14 -2.72
CA ASN A 584 12.34 20.70 -2.49
C ASN A 584 13.42 19.63 -2.74
N SER A 585 13.23 18.39 -2.27
CA SER A 585 14.16 17.30 -2.59
C SER A 585 14.22 16.98 -4.10
N LEU A 586 13.08 17.05 -4.81
CA LEU A 586 13.06 16.90 -6.27
C LEU A 586 13.86 18.03 -6.94
N LYS A 587 13.65 19.29 -6.53
CA LYS A 587 14.38 20.46 -7.05
C LYS A 587 15.89 20.31 -6.90
N GLU A 588 16.37 19.84 -5.74
CA GLU A 588 17.80 19.55 -5.54
C GLU A 588 18.37 18.52 -6.53
N LYS A 589 17.62 17.43 -6.81
CA LYS A 589 18.03 16.42 -7.80
C LYS A 589 18.03 16.96 -9.23
N LEU A 590 17.09 17.85 -9.55
CA LEU A 590 17.02 18.54 -10.83
C LEU A 590 18.17 19.53 -11.00
N ASP A 591 18.58 20.25 -9.95
CA ASP A 591 19.74 21.16 -9.98
C ASP A 591 21.07 20.42 -10.21
N ILE A 592 21.16 19.16 -9.76
CA ILE A 592 22.28 18.27 -10.10
C ILE A 592 22.19 17.86 -11.56
N GLY A 593 20.99 17.47 -12.01
CA GLY A 593 20.73 16.98 -13.37
C GLY A 593 20.85 18.05 -14.46
N SER A 594 20.51 19.30 -14.18
CA SER A 594 20.56 20.43 -15.11
C SER A 594 21.99 20.78 -15.56
N LYS A 595 23.00 20.35 -14.79
CA LYS A 595 24.42 20.45 -15.17
C LYS A 595 24.78 19.53 -16.35
N ILE A 596 23.96 18.52 -16.64
CA ILE A 596 24.18 17.56 -17.72
C ILE A 596 23.44 18.07 -18.97
N THR A 597 24.17 18.59 -19.95
CA THR A 597 23.56 19.18 -21.16
C THR A 597 23.20 18.17 -22.25
N GLU A 598 23.31 16.87 -21.97
CA GLU A 598 22.93 15.82 -22.93
C GLU A 598 21.42 15.88 -23.20
N GLU A 599 21.03 16.07 -24.46
CA GLU A 599 19.62 16.19 -24.88
C GLU A 599 18.76 15.01 -24.41
N ASN A 600 19.27 13.78 -24.55
CA ASN A 600 18.59 12.57 -24.08
C ASN A 600 18.32 12.58 -22.57
N TYR A 601 19.24 13.14 -21.78
CA TYR A 601 19.14 13.22 -20.34
C TYR A 601 18.08 14.24 -19.93
N GLN A 602 18.08 15.41 -20.58
CA GLN A 602 17.06 16.44 -20.37
C GLN A 602 15.67 15.96 -20.81
N ASN A 603 15.59 15.20 -21.91
CA ASN A 603 14.35 14.54 -22.33
C ASN A 603 13.85 13.55 -21.26
N ALA A 604 14.74 12.73 -20.68
CA ALA A 604 14.38 11.81 -19.59
C ALA A 604 13.81 12.55 -18.36
N ILE A 605 14.41 13.68 -17.98
CA ILE A 605 13.88 14.56 -16.93
C ILE A 605 12.49 15.07 -17.31
N ALA A 606 12.32 15.60 -18.52
CA ALA A 606 11.05 16.14 -18.97
C ALA A 606 9.94 15.06 -18.95
N GLU A 607 10.24 13.83 -19.37
CA GLU A 607 9.32 12.71 -19.33
C GLU A 607 8.90 12.33 -17.90
N CYS A 608 9.82 12.39 -16.93
CA CYS A 608 9.49 12.24 -15.51
C CYS A 608 8.48 13.31 -15.06
N ILE A 609 8.81 14.59 -15.27
CA ILE A 609 8.02 15.72 -14.76
C ILE A 609 6.62 15.76 -15.39
N GLU A 610 6.49 15.28 -16.63
CA GLU A 610 5.21 15.19 -17.34
C GLU A 610 4.12 14.43 -16.53
N GLU A 611 4.49 13.45 -15.70
CA GLU A 611 3.57 12.65 -14.87
C GLU A 611 2.81 13.45 -13.81
N ILE A 612 3.39 14.56 -13.33
CA ILE A 612 2.82 15.42 -12.29
C ILE A 612 2.48 16.82 -12.81
N ARG A 613 2.78 17.08 -14.08
CA ARG A 613 2.77 18.42 -14.67
C ARG A 613 1.44 19.16 -14.45
N TYR A 614 0.34 18.46 -14.68
CA TYR A 614 -1.00 19.00 -14.63
C TYR A 614 -1.66 18.80 -13.25
N LEU A 615 -0.88 18.67 -12.18
CA LEU A 615 -1.39 18.51 -10.81
C LEU A 615 -1.08 19.72 -9.91
N PHE A 616 -0.52 20.79 -10.49
CA PHE A 616 -0.16 22.02 -9.80
C PHE A 616 -0.79 23.24 -10.48
N LYS A 617 -1.25 24.20 -9.67
CA LYS A 617 -1.85 25.46 -10.11
C LYS A 617 -1.39 26.65 -9.27
N SER A 618 -1.66 27.86 -9.75
CA SER A 618 -1.40 29.09 -9.01
C SER A 618 -2.41 29.20 -7.87
N VAL A 619 -1.98 29.74 -6.73
CA VAL A 619 -2.85 30.06 -5.59
C VAL A 619 -4.05 30.93 -5.98
N ASP A 620 -3.97 31.68 -7.08
CA ASP A 620 -5.07 32.47 -7.62
C ASP A 620 -6.28 31.62 -8.02
N TYR A 621 -6.07 30.34 -8.36
CA TYR A 621 -7.11 29.38 -8.71
C TYR A 621 -7.56 28.50 -7.54
N LYS A 622 -7.08 28.76 -6.31
CA LYS A 622 -7.42 27.92 -5.14
C LYS A 622 -8.91 27.86 -4.83
N TYR A 623 -9.68 28.86 -5.26
CA TYR A 623 -11.12 28.91 -5.08
C TYR A 623 -11.84 27.76 -5.81
N GLU A 624 -11.22 27.17 -6.84
CA GLU A 624 -11.76 26.03 -7.57
C GLU A 624 -11.75 24.74 -6.74
N ASN A 625 -10.79 24.62 -5.81
CA ASN A 625 -10.54 23.45 -4.98
C ASN A 625 -10.71 22.12 -5.75
N GLU A 626 -9.88 22.00 -6.78
CA GLU A 626 -10.07 21.10 -7.91
C GLU A 626 -9.55 19.68 -7.63
N LEU A 627 -10.24 18.70 -8.21
CA LEU A 627 -9.77 17.33 -8.37
C LEU A 627 -9.78 16.94 -9.85
N ARG A 628 -8.96 15.97 -10.24
CA ARG A 628 -8.84 15.52 -11.63
C ARG A 628 -8.80 14.01 -11.75
N ILE A 629 -9.39 13.51 -12.82
CA ILE A 629 -8.92 12.26 -13.44
C ILE A 629 -7.83 12.64 -14.43
N LEU A 630 -6.71 11.94 -14.37
CA LEU A 630 -5.60 12.08 -15.30
C LEU A 630 -5.40 10.76 -16.06
N ARG A 631 -5.33 10.82 -17.39
CA ARG A 631 -5.17 9.65 -18.25
C ARG A 631 -4.14 9.90 -19.34
N TYR A 632 -3.17 9.00 -19.42
CA TYR A 632 -2.23 8.98 -20.53
C TYR A 632 -2.82 8.27 -21.75
N ALA A 633 -2.66 8.85 -22.92
CA ALA A 633 -2.91 8.18 -24.19
C ALA A 633 -1.86 8.65 -25.22
N ASN A 634 -1.02 7.72 -25.69
CA ASN A 634 0.01 8.01 -26.68
C ASN A 634 -0.62 8.57 -27.97
N LEU A 635 -0.07 9.66 -28.50
CA LEU A 635 -0.53 10.33 -29.71
C LEU A 635 -0.05 9.61 -30.99
N ASP A 636 -0.20 8.28 -31.02
CA ASP A 636 0.07 7.46 -32.20
C ASP A 636 -1.19 7.44 -33.10
N PRO A 637 -1.08 7.63 -34.42
CA PRO A 637 -2.21 7.54 -35.35
C PRO A 637 -2.99 6.21 -35.30
N SER A 638 -2.37 5.12 -34.81
CA SER A 638 -3.00 3.81 -34.61
C SER A 638 -3.80 3.70 -33.31
N ASN A 639 -3.72 4.70 -32.41
CA ASN A 639 -4.42 4.69 -31.14
C ASN A 639 -5.94 4.89 -31.31
N LYS A 640 -6.70 3.81 -31.12
CA LYS A 640 -8.16 3.78 -31.27
C LYS A 640 -8.92 4.40 -30.09
N GLU A 641 -8.26 4.70 -28.98
CA GLU A 641 -8.89 5.29 -27.79
C GLU A 641 -9.10 6.80 -27.94
N ILE A 642 -8.27 7.46 -28.77
CA ILE A 642 -8.35 8.90 -29.03
C ILE A 642 -9.44 9.19 -30.06
N LYS A 643 -10.33 10.11 -29.72
CA LYS A 643 -11.42 10.61 -30.57
C LYS A 643 -11.19 12.08 -30.91
N ILE A 644 -11.77 12.51 -32.03
CA ILE A 644 -11.68 13.89 -32.53
C ILE A 644 -13.06 14.52 -32.50
N ASP A 645 -13.23 15.58 -31.71
CA ASP A 645 -14.39 16.45 -31.73
C ASP A 645 -14.23 17.52 -32.82
N LYS A 646 -15.15 17.57 -33.78
CA LYS A 646 -15.15 18.54 -34.90
C LYS A 646 -16.27 19.59 -34.78
N THR A 647 -17.07 19.54 -33.71
CA THR A 647 -18.26 20.38 -33.52
C THR A 647 -17.92 21.87 -33.38
N SER A 648 -16.73 22.19 -32.87
CA SER A 648 -16.25 23.57 -32.71
C SER A 648 -15.64 24.19 -33.98
N GLY A 649 -15.59 23.47 -35.10
CA GLY A 649 -14.88 23.89 -36.32
C GLY A 649 -13.35 23.68 -36.25
N VAL A 650 -12.79 23.52 -35.05
CA VAL A 650 -11.41 23.07 -34.81
C VAL A 650 -11.44 21.65 -34.25
N GLY A 651 -10.58 20.77 -34.77
CA GLY A 651 -10.46 19.40 -34.30
C GLY A 651 -9.81 19.33 -32.92
N LYS A 652 -10.58 18.95 -31.89
CA LYS A 652 -10.07 18.76 -30.52
C LYS A 652 -10.02 17.29 -30.15
N LEU A 653 -8.91 16.84 -29.56
CA LEU A 653 -8.74 15.47 -29.10
C LEU A 653 -9.38 15.23 -27.72
N TYR A 654 -10.03 14.09 -27.57
CA TYR A 654 -10.51 13.62 -26.27
C TYR A 654 -10.45 12.08 -26.19
N VAL A 655 -10.47 11.57 -24.97
CA VAL A 655 -10.70 10.15 -24.68
C VAL A 655 -11.95 10.02 -23.83
N GLU A 656 -12.63 8.88 -23.87
CA GLU A 656 -13.83 8.64 -23.05
C GLU A 656 -13.47 7.87 -21.78
N ARG A 657 -14.19 8.14 -20.69
CA ARG A 657 -14.17 7.26 -19.52
C ARG A 657 -14.58 5.84 -19.93
N LYS A 658 -14.01 4.83 -19.25
CA LYS A 658 -14.37 3.44 -19.53
C LYS A 658 -15.79 3.14 -19.06
N ASN A 659 -16.11 3.58 -17.85
CA ASN A 659 -17.42 3.42 -17.21
C ASN A 659 -18.39 4.53 -17.65
N SER A 660 -19.67 4.19 -17.65
CA SER A 660 -20.76 5.16 -17.82
C SER A 660 -20.86 6.07 -16.60
N ILE A 661 -21.25 7.32 -16.84
CA ILE A 661 -21.35 8.35 -15.80
C ILE A 661 -22.39 7.96 -14.75
N GLN A 662 -22.03 8.06 -13.47
CA GLN A 662 -22.97 7.87 -12.37
C GLN A 662 -23.31 9.22 -11.74
N ILE A 663 -24.47 9.77 -12.08
CA ILE A 663 -24.92 11.07 -11.57
C ILE A 663 -25.65 10.85 -10.25
N GLY A 664 -25.29 11.61 -9.22
CA GLY A 664 -26.01 11.65 -7.93
C GLY A 664 -26.93 12.86 -7.80
N GLU A 665 -26.50 14.03 -8.30
CA GLU A 665 -27.27 15.27 -8.24
C GLU A 665 -27.05 16.14 -9.49
N VAL A 666 -28.13 16.73 -10.04
CA VAL A 666 -28.07 17.75 -11.10
C VAL A 666 -28.48 19.10 -10.53
N ILE A 667 -27.57 20.06 -10.52
CA ILE A 667 -27.85 21.43 -10.09
C ILE A 667 -27.98 22.29 -11.34
N PHE A 668 -29.16 22.85 -11.59
CA PHE A 668 -29.39 23.76 -12.70
C PHE A 668 -28.90 25.17 -12.34
N GLY A 669 -28.19 25.81 -13.27
CA GLY A 669 -27.71 27.18 -13.09
C GLY A 669 -28.85 28.18 -12.86
N PRO A 670 -28.58 29.31 -12.19
CA PRO A 670 -29.60 30.35 -11.92
C PRO A 670 -30.34 30.82 -13.18
N LYS A 671 -29.62 30.92 -14.31
CA LYS A 671 -30.15 31.36 -15.62
C LYS A 671 -30.56 30.19 -16.53
N PHE A 672 -30.52 28.94 -16.05
CA PHE A 672 -30.91 27.78 -16.86
C PHE A 672 -32.39 27.87 -17.25
N PRO A 673 -32.72 27.75 -18.56
CA PRO A 673 -34.10 27.88 -19.04
C PRO A 673 -34.91 26.60 -18.76
N ASN A 674 -36.12 26.76 -18.23
CA ASN A 674 -37.14 25.72 -18.07
C ASN A 674 -36.60 24.35 -17.57
N PRO A 675 -35.91 24.30 -16.40
CA PRO A 675 -35.38 23.04 -15.87
C PRO A 675 -36.45 21.96 -15.69
N GLU A 676 -37.71 22.34 -15.45
CA GLU A 676 -38.87 21.47 -15.35
C GLU A 676 -39.16 20.63 -16.61
N TYR A 677 -38.60 21.00 -17.77
CA TYR A 677 -38.72 20.19 -18.98
C TYR A 677 -37.73 19.02 -19.02
N VAL A 678 -36.65 19.08 -18.23
CA VAL A 678 -35.59 18.07 -18.19
C VAL A 678 -35.80 17.09 -17.02
N THR A 679 -36.38 17.55 -15.91
CA THR A 679 -36.54 16.72 -14.70
C THR A 679 -37.36 15.44 -14.87
N PRO A 680 -38.42 15.35 -15.72
CA PRO A 680 -39.12 14.10 -15.92
C PRO A 680 -38.24 13.02 -16.56
N LEU A 681 -37.41 13.41 -17.53
CA LEU A 681 -36.48 12.50 -18.18
C LEU A 681 -35.41 12.03 -17.20
N LEU A 682 -34.83 12.93 -16.39
CA LEU A 682 -33.88 12.54 -15.35
C LEU A 682 -34.46 11.47 -14.40
N LYS A 683 -35.71 11.63 -13.96
CA LYS A 683 -36.38 10.63 -13.10
C LYS A 683 -36.71 9.32 -13.80
N LEU A 684 -36.98 9.36 -15.11
CA LEU A 684 -37.21 8.15 -15.90
C LEU A 684 -35.92 7.33 -16.02
N LEU A 685 -34.79 8.00 -16.27
CA LEU A 685 -33.49 7.35 -16.49
C LEU A 685 -32.85 6.87 -15.19
N ASP A 686 -33.03 7.59 -14.08
CA ASP A 686 -32.56 7.18 -12.76
C ASP A 686 -33.42 7.83 -11.64
N LYS A 687 -34.09 6.99 -10.86
CA LYS A 687 -35.00 7.42 -9.79
C LYS A 687 -34.26 8.06 -8.61
N GLU A 688 -33.00 7.72 -8.40
CA GLU A 688 -32.19 8.17 -7.26
C GLU A 688 -31.55 9.55 -7.49
N ILE A 689 -31.43 10.00 -8.74
CA ILE A 689 -30.86 11.32 -9.06
C ILE A 689 -31.64 12.42 -8.35
N LYS A 690 -30.93 13.23 -7.57
CA LYS A 690 -31.45 14.47 -6.98
C LYS A 690 -31.31 15.60 -8.00
N TYR A 691 -32.19 16.60 -7.91
CA TYR A 691 -32.01 17.81 -8.72
C TYR A 691 -32.55 19.04 -8.00
N LYS A 692 -31.93 20.18 -8.27
CA LYS A 692 -32.36 21.49 -7.76
C LYS A 692 -31.97 22.59 -8.74
N LYS A 693 -32.63 23.74 -8.64
CA LYS A 693 -32.16 24.97 -9.28
C LYS A 693 -31.35 25.77 -8.27
N SER A 694 -30.20 26.27 -8.70
CA SER A 694 -29.37 27.17 -7.89
C SER A 694 -30.17 28.42 -7.50
N THR A 695 -30.05 28.80 -6.23
CA THR A 695 -30.65 30.02 -5.68
C THR A 695 -29.65 31.17 -5.59
N ILE A 696 -28.44 31.00 -6.12
CA ILE A 696 -27.42 32.05 -6.10
C ILE A 696 -27.90 33.24 -6.93
N LYS A 697 -27.80 34.43 -6.33
CA LYS A 697 -28.11 35.69 -7.01
C LYS A 697 -26.99 36.03 -7.98
N PHE A 698 -27.15 35.62 -9.23
CA PHE A 698 -26.29 36.00 -10.34
C PHE A 698 -26.83 37.30 -10.94
N ARG A 699 -26.06 38.39 -10.88
CA ARG A 699 -26.47 39.69 -11.44
C ARG A 699 -26.11 39.82 -12.91
#